data_AF-A0A842R460-F1
#
_entry.id   AF-A0A842R460-F1
#
_cell.length_a   1.000
_cell.length_b   1.000
_cell.length_c   1.000
_cell.angle_alpha   90.00
_cell.angle_beta   90.00
_cell.angle_gamma   90.00
#
_symmetry.space_group_name_H-M   'P 1'
#
loop_
_entity.id
_entity.type
_entity.pdbx_description
1 polymer ?
#
loop_
_entity_poly.entity_id
_entity_poly.type
_entity_poly.pdbx_seq_one_letter_code
_entity_poly.pdbx_strand_id
1 'polypeptide(L)'
;MVRIVGKVRWATIIALGLMIGLVALFILILGNTICWDCGWGEILLGLLFPFLASGLVAGFIGGLVAHTGKHGLLPGMITAIVVTLIQGVLILLNATLGLNTVPTDVEENPMTFFIPVIFILITMLPMGAIGGAISLRNITLSPPGKGEKEKGLFSAFKKPLFVVIFILAWTPLIVPLLSIDTNIDKPYSAWNDKPSGMNTFKEQVEAAGYTNTVSCISSYSLLSRIEEQSLLVILGPNRFFNPISDVPFLIDFFRKNGSMLIAHEQGSTSWLMYDAFAASLPSLATGGSIFPFMMFSQGILRDNVSYYKENQFPVIGAGNLGSHPITSGISSIVLNKAGGLVTIPGMDIFGWEIVATSTDGYSWVDRKQEGYPDGNYQYNPSVDKFDIPIEFEWALKKMGITIVGGVPMGGFPIPVIAATQYSTGGSGGRVVCTSDASIFSNQMISLPGFDNLQFALNCIDWLTGSNTSMKIIFDEAHLKPGTFQDTTVPAIYGTVLGYVGYLSSNWFTAPFYPFIALVSIKRWLPKSETEKLKEERKRKAREEKRQKKLQKKARRKRRVLGKLVYGKKLTKREKKNIQGVLKKSTYFMQKLTWYMEQSEYNQALGLLYNRLKRLIGKKFGSGTSHDVVIHAIMERNPSVNHGSLTRFFKQMERVVSKTRKLRVRRQDFFEKLYFEMITVQEYIESIQEEYVP
;
A
#
# COMPACT_ATOMS: atom_id res chain seq x y z
N MET A 1 -9.41 28.89 -25.62
CA MET A 1 -8.32 27.88 -25.51
C MET A 1 -7.53 28.04 -24.22
N VAL A 2 -7.11 29.25 -23.83
CA VAL A 2 -6.34 29.51 -22.59
C VAL A 2 -7.04 29.03 -21.30
N ARG A 3 -8.37 29.19 -21.16
CA ARG A 3 -9.15 28.66 -20.02
C ARG A 3 -9.26 27.13 -19.94
N ILE A 4 -9.09 26.40 -21.06
CA ILE A 4 -9.19 24.93 -21.10
C ILE A 4 -7.83 24.31 -20.79
N VAL A 5 -6.74 24.95 -21.24
CA VAL A 5 -5.36 24.53 -20.92
C VAL A 5 -5.05 24.72 -19.43
N GLY A 6 -5.60 25.76 -18.79
CA GLY A 6 -5.49 25.96 -17.33
C GLY A 6 -6.20 24.87 -16.51
N LYS A 7 -7.43 24.48 -16.87
CA LYS A 7 -8.19 23.46 -16.12
C LYS A 7 -7.59 22.05 -16.22
N VAL A 8 -6.99 21.71 -17.36
CA VAL A 8 -6.31 20.41 -17.53
C VAL A 8 -5.03 20.36 -16.69
N ARG A 9 -4.25 21.44 -16.63
CA ARG A 9 -3.05 21.52 -15.78
C ARG A 9 -3.37 21.34 -14.29
N TRP A 10 -4.42 21.97 -13.80
CA TRP A 10 -4.84 21.83 -12.40
C TRP A 10 -5.31 20.41 -12.06
N ALA A 11 -6.06 19.75 -12.94
CA ALA A 11 -6.50 18.37 -12.71
C ALA A 11 -5.31 17.39 -12.67
N THR A 12 -4.29 17.59 -13.51
CA THR A 12 -3.08 16.77 -13.48
C THR A 12 -2.25 17.01 -12.22
N ILE A 13 -2.12 18.27 -11.78
CA ILE A 13 -1.41 18.64 -10.54
C ILE A 13 -2.11 18.05 -9.31
N ILE A 14 -3.45 18.12 -9.26
CA ILE A 14 -4.25 17.55 -8.16
C ILE A 14 -4.16 16.02 -8.15
N ALA A 15 -4.22 15.36 -9.32
CA ALA A 15 -4.05 13.91 -9.41
C ALA A 15 -2.63 13.45 -9.03
N LEU A 16 -1.61 14.24 -9.38
CA LEU A 16 -0.22 13.98 -8.98
C LEU A 16 -0.04 14.17 -7.47
N GLY A 17 -0.60 15.23 -6.89
CA GLY A 17 -0.59 15.46 -5.44
C GLY A 17 -1.31 14.36 -4.66
N LEU A 18 -2.46 13.89 -5.14
CA LEU A 18 -3.18 12.75 -4.55
C LEU A 18 -2.41 11.44 -4.64
N MET A 19 -1.69 11.18 -5.74
CA MET A 19 -0.83 9.99 -5.84
C MET A 19 0.39 10.09 -4.93
N ILE A 20 1.05 11.24 -4.85
CA ILE A 20 2.17 11.46 -3.92
C ILE A 20 1.69 11.27 -2.48
N GLY A 21 0.50 11.79 -2.13
CA GLY A 21 -0.12 11.57 -0.83
C GLY A 21 -0.44 10.10 -0.55
N LEU A 22 -1.00 9.36 -1.52
CA LEU A 22 -1.30 7.93 -1.36
C LEU A 22 -0.05 7.06 -1.26
N VAL A 23 1.02 7.39 -1.99
CA VAL A 23 2.31 6.68 -1.90
C VAL A 23 3.03 7.01 -0.59
N ALA A 24 3.03 8.28 -0.15
CA ALA A 24 3.54 8.66 1.16
C ALA A 24 2.77 7.99 2.30
N LEU A 25 1.45 7.89 2.18
CA LEU A 25 0.59 7.15 3.12
C LEU A 25 0.91 5.65 3.12
N PHE A 26 1.08 5.04 1.95
CA PHE A 26 1.44 3.62 1.83
C PHE A 26 2.83 3.31 2.42
N ILE A 27 3.78 4.25 2.30
CA ILE A 27 5.11 4.14 2.91
C ILE A 27 5.06 4.37 4.43
N LEU A 28 4.24 5.30 4.93
CA LEU A 28 3.95 5.46 6.36
C LEU A 28 3.32 4.19 6.97
N ILE A 29 2.43 3.54 6.22
CA ILE A 29 1.80 2.26 6.59
C ILE A 29 2.86 1.15 6.70
N LEU A 30 3.79 1.05 5.74
CA LEU A 30 4.85 0.04 5.77
C LEU A 30 5.97 0.36 6.79
N GLY A 31 6.28 1.63 7.00
CA GLY A 31 7.30 2.07 7.95
C GLY A 31 6.93 1.77 9.41
N ASN A 32 5.65 1.91 9.77
CA ASN A 32 5.16 1.57 11.10
C ASN A 32 5.04 0.05 11.36
N THR A 33 5.24 -0.78 10.33
CA THR A 33 5.26 -2.24 10.46
C THR A 33 6.67 -2.83 10.57
N ILE A 34 7.72 -1.99 10.50
CA ILE A 34 9.12 -2.41 10.59
C ILE A 34 9.56 -2.30 12.05
N CYS A 35 9.93 -3.44 12.65
CA CYS A 35 10.53 -3.50 13.97
C CYS A 35 12.01 -3.09 13.87
N TRP A 36 12.40 -2.04 14.59
CA TRP A 36 13.76 -1.49 14.55
C TRP A 36 14.78 -2.31 15.37
N ASP A 37 14.32 -3.30 16.13
CA ASP A 37 15.14 -4.16 17.00
C ASP A 37 15.61 -5.47 16.31
N CYS A 38 15.58 -5.55 14.98
CA CYS A 38 15.92 -6.77 14.22
C CYS A 38 17.36 -6.79 13.69
N GLY A 39 17.86 -7.99 13.35
CA GLY A 39 19.13 -8.14 12.62
C GLY A 39 19.05 -7.56 11.20
N TRP A 40 20.17 -7.00 10.70
CA TRP A 40 20.22 -6.23 9.44
C TRP A 40 19.62 -6.93 8.21
N GLY A 41 19.71 -8.26 8.10
CA GLY A 41 19.16 -9.01 6.98
C GLY A 41 17.62 -8.91 6.87
N GLU A 42 16.94 -8.77 8.00
CA GLU A 42 15.48 -8.74 8.10
C GLU A 42 14.94 -7.33 7.90
N ILE A 43 15.65 -6.32 8.41
CA ILE A 43 15.40 -4.91 8.09
C ILE A 43 15.56 -4.70 6.57
N LEU A 44 16.59 -5.29 5.96
CA LEU A 44 16.80 -5.23 4.51
C LEU A 44 15.65 -5.85 3.72
N LEU A 45 15.14 -7.02 4.15
CA LEU A 45 14.01 -7.69 3.49
C LEU A 45 12.69 -6.92 3.65
N GLY A 46 12.42 -6.39 4.85
CA GLY A 46 11.25 -5.57 5.15
C GLY A 46 11.22 -4.25 4.38
N LEU A 47 12.40 -3.65 4.15
CA LEU A 47 12.57 -2.46 3.34
C LEU A 47 12.58 -2.74 1.82
N LEU A 48 13.03 -3.94 1.39
CA LEU A 48 13.17 -4.31 -0.01
C LEU A 48 11.87 -4.13 -0.82
N PHE A 49 10.76 -4.68 -0.33
CA PHE A 49 9.47 -4.63 -1.02
C PHE A 49 8.89 -3.21 -1.18
N PRO A 50 8.84 -2.38 -0.12
CA PRO A 50 8.46 -0.96 -0.23
C PRO A 50 9.34 -0.17 -1.21
N PHE A 51 10.65 -0.41 -1.21
CA PHE A 51 11.59 0.28 -2.10
C PHE A 51 11.46 -0.17 -3.56
N LEU A 52 11.26 -1.47 -3.83
CA LEU A 52 11.00 -1.98 -5.17
C LEU A 52 9.69 -1.42 -5.74
N ALA A 53 8.63 -1.36 -4.92
CA ALA A 53 7.33 -0.82 -5.32
C ALA A 53 7.40 0.68 -5.64
N SER A 54 8.09 1.48 -4.80
CA SER A 54 8.24 2.92 -5.02
C SER A 54 9.12 3.24 -6.22
N GLY A 55 10.19 2.48 -6.48
CA GLY A 55 11.05 2.63 -7.67
C GLY A 55 10.30 2.40 -8.98
N LEU A 56 9.41 1.39 -9.03
CA LEU A 56 8.55 1.14 -10.19
C LEU A 56 7.55 2.29 -10.43
N VAL A 57 6.94 2.81 -9.37
CA VAL A 57 6.00 3.94 -9.45
C VAL A 57 6.71 5.21 -9.91
N ALA A 58 7.90 5.50 -9.38
CA ALA A 58 8.69 6.67 -9.76
C ALA A 58 9.17 6.60 -11.23
N GLY A 59 9.71 5.45 -11.67
CA GLY A 59 10.10 5.24 -13.07
C GLY A 59 8.94 5.37 -14.05
N PHE A 60 7.76 4.90 -13.64
CA PHE A 60 6.54 5.01 -14.42
C PHE A 60 6.02 6.46 -14.51
N ILE A 61 6.05 7.23 -13.41
CA ILE A 61 5.73 8.67 -13.39
C ILE A 61 6.72 9.46 -14.26
N GLY A 62 8.02 9.14 -14.19
CA GLY A 62 9.05 9.75 -15.04
C GLY A 62 8.79 9.56 -16.54
N GLY A 63 8.39 8.34 -16.93
CA GLY A 63 7.97 8.03 -18.31
C GLY A 63 6.73 8.82 -18.75
N LEU A 64 5.78 9.06 -17.85
CA LEU A 64 4.58 9.87 -18.12
C LEU A 64 4.89 11.36 -18.30
N VAL A 65 5.76 11.93 -17.48
CA VAL A 65 6.18 13.34 -17.59
C VAL A 65 6.93 13.57 -18.90
N ALA A 66 7.83 12.64 -19.28
CA ALA A 66 8.53 12.66 -20.57
C ALA A 66 7.57 12.65 -21.78
N HIS A 67 6.41 11.99 -21.69
CA HIS A 67 5.42 11.96 -22.76
C HIS A 67 4.69 13.31 -22.93
N THR A 68 4.46 14.05 -21.84
CA THR A 68 3.67 15.31 -21.87
C THR A 68 4.49 16.54 -22.28
N GLY A 69 5.82 16.48 -22.18
CA GLY A 69 6.73 17.55 -22.61
C GLY A 69 7.15 17.43 -24.07
N LYS A 70 7.17 18.56 -24.80
CA LYS A 70 7.81 18.64 -26.14
C LYS A 70 9.35 18.65 -26.09
N HIS A 71 9.92 18.67 -24.90
CA HIS A 71 11.36 18.68 -24.66
C HIS A 71 11.78 17.26 -24.31
N GLY A 72 12.93 16.81 -24.83
CA GLY A 72 13.35 15.40 -24.89
C GLY A 72 13.46 14.68 -23.54
N LEU A 73 14.09 13.49 -23.55
CA LEU A 73 14.19 12.58 -22.39
C LEU A 73 14.66 13.25 -21.08
N LEU A 74 15.46 14.31 -21.18
CA LEU A 74 16.18 14.95 -20.08
C LEU A 74 15.25 15.48 -18.96
N PRO A 75 14.22 16.32 -19.21
CA PRO A 75 13.29 16.78 -18.18
C PRO A 75 12.51 15.66 -17.47
N GLY A 76 12.17 14.56 -18.14
CA GLY A 76 11.50 13.41 -17.50
C GLY A 76 12.41 12.67 -16.52
N MET A 77 13.67 12.44 -16.92
CA MET A 77 14.70 11.88 -16.04
C MET A 77 15.01 12.80 -14.86
N ILE A 78 15.16 14.11 -15.10
CA ILE A 78 15.39 15.10 -14.04
C ILE A 78 14.22 15.11 -13.05
N THR A 79 12.97 15.05 -13.53
CA THR A 79 11.80 15.02 -12.65
C THR A 79 11.76 13.73 -11.81
N ALA A 80 12.08 12.57 -12.41
CA ALA A 80 12.16 11.31 -11.66
C ALA A 80 13.27 11.37 -10.60
N ILE A 81 14.47 11.85 -10.96
CA ILE A 81 15.60 12.02 -10.03
C ILE A 81 15.24 12.97 -8.88
N VAL A 82 14.58 14.11 -9.18
CA VAL A 82 14.18 15.10 -8.16
C VAL A 82 13.10 14.55 -7.25
N VAL A 83 12.10 13.82 -7.77
CA VAL A 83 11.07 13.18 -6.94
C VAL A 83 11.69 12.12 -6.04
N THR A 84 12.59 11.28 -6.56
CA THR A 84 13.31 10.27 -5.77
C THR A 84 14.22 10.91 -4.71
N LEU A 85 14.90 12.02 -5.02
CA LEU A 85 15.72 12.78 -4.06
C LEU A 85 14.86 13.41 -2.95
N ILE A 86 13.76 14.06 -3.29
CA ILE A 86 12.83 14.64 -2.30
C ILE A 86 12.24 13.53 -1.41
N GLN A 87 11.92 12.38 -2.00
CA GLN A 87 11.40 11.23 -1.27
C GLN A 87 12.45 10.61 -0.34
N GLY A 88 13.71 10.51 -0.78
CA GLY A 88 14.84 10.11 0.06
C GLY A 88 15.08 11.09 1.21
N VAL A 89 14.99 12.40 0.95
CA VAL A 89 15.12 13.45 1.97
C VAL A 89 13.97 13.42 2.97
N LEU A 90 12.72 13.19 2.54
CA LEU A 90 11.58 13.06 3.43
C LEU A 90 11.65 11.81 4.30
N ILE A 91 12.16 10.69 3.77
CA ILE A 91 12.39 9.47 4.55
C ILE A 91 13.53 9.70 5.55
N LEU A 92 14.62 10.37 5.14
CA LEU A 92 15.71 10.75 6.02
C LEU A 92 15.24 11.71 7.13
N LEU A 93 14.39 12.69 6.79
CA LEU A 93 13.74 13.59 7.74
C LEU A 93 12.79 12.83 8.67
N ASN A 94 12.06 11.83 8.20
CA ASN A 94 11.19 11.04 9.06
C ASN A 94 11.99 10.12 10.00
N ALA A 95 13.14 9.61 9.54
CA ALA A 95 14.08 8.84 10.37
C ALA A 95 14.86 9.72 11.36
N THR A 96 15.11 11.00 11.04
CA THR A 96 15.83 11.94 11.92
C THR A 96 14.91 12.77 12.82
N LEU A 97 13.66 13.02 12.42
CA LEU A 97 12.62 13.70 13.22
C LEU A 97 11.73 12.71 13.98
N GLY A 98 11.82 11.41 13.68
CA GLY A 98 11.40 10.32 14.57
C GLY A 98 12.29 10.32 15.80
N LEU A 99 12.03 11.27 16.69
CA LEU A 99 12.70 11.45 17.96
C LEU A 99 12.61 10.16 18.80
N ASN A 100 13.79 9.66 19.15
CA ASN A 100 14.15 8.82 20.29
C ASN A 100 13.58 7.40 20.34
N THR A 101 14.34 6.45 19.77
CA THR A 101 14.99 5.31 20.46
C THR A 101 15.48 4.32 19.41
N VAL A 102 16.59 4.65 18.73
CA VAL A 102 17.45 3.58 18.21
C VAL A 102 18.20 3.05 19.45
N PRO A 103 18.14 1.75 19.76
CA PRO A 103 18.89 1.19 20.87
C PRO A 103 20.36 1.59 20.74
N THR A 104 20.96 2.04 21.85
CA THR A 104 22.33 2.52 21.95
C THR A 104 23.40 1.46 21.67
N ASP A 105 23.02 0.24 21.29
CA ASP A 105 23.90 -0.92 21.23
C ASP A 105 24.39 -1.24 19.80
N VAL A 106 24.14 -0.37 18.82
CA VAL A 106 24.70 -0.52 17.47
C VAL A 106 25.93 0.39 17.32
N GLU A 107 27.11 -0.20 17.47
CA GLU A 107 28.43 0.45 17.31
C GLU A 107 28.48 1.47 16.16
N GLU A 108 29.13 2.59 16.46
CA GLU A 108 29.41 3.74 15.59
C GLU A 108 30.20 3.37 14.32
N ASN A 109 29.55 2.75 13.34
CA ASN A 109 30.11 2.67 12.00
C ASN A 109 29.41 3.69 11.10
N PRO A 110 30.03 4.84 10.76
CA PRO A 110 29.38 5.86 9.94
C PRO A 110 28.91 5.33 8.57
N MET A 111 29.40 4.17 8.12
CA MET A 111 28.91 3.47 6.93
C MET A 111 27.47 2.93 7.06
N THR A 112 26.95 2.62 8.25
CA THR A 112 25.56 2.14 8.44
C THR A 112 24.52 3.18 8.06
N PHE A 113 24.85 4.48 8.17
CA PHE A 113 24.02 5.56 7.66
C PHE A 113 23.98 5.62 6.12
N PHE A 114 25.08 5.24 5.47
CA PHE A 114 25.21 5.29 4.01
C PHE A 114 24.73 4.01 3.31
N ILE A 115 24.70 2.85 3.97
CA ILE A 115 24.29 1.58 3.34
C ILE A 115 22.84 1.62 2.82
N PRO A 116 21.82 2.08 3.56
CA PRO A 116 20.47 2.24 3.02
C PRO A 116 20.44 3.22 1.83
N VAL A 117 21.22 4.30 1.89
CA VAL A 117 21.31 5.31 0.80
C VAL A 117 21.97 4.72 -0.45
N ILE A 118 23.06 3.97 -0.29
CA ILE A 118 23.77 3.27 -1.37
C ILE A 118 22.86 2.18 -1.95
N PHE A 119 22.12 1.45 -1.12
CA PHE A 119 21.19 0.41 -1.56
C PHE A 119 19.97 1.01 -2.27
N ILE A 120 19.45 2.15 -1.81
CA ILE A 120 18.43 2.96 -2.50
C ILE A 120 18.96 3.42 -3.86
N LEU A 121 20.20 3.91 -3.95
CA LEU A 121 20.80 4.33 -5.21
C LEU A 121 21.01 3.15 -6.17
N ILE A 122 21.48 2.00 -5.68
CA ILE A 122 21.75 0.79 -6.49
C ILE A 122 20.46 0.12 -6.97
N THR A 123 19.37 0.13 -6.18
CA THR A 123 18.13 -0.56 -6.55
C THR A 123 17.12 0.34 -7.27
N MET A 124 17.01 1.63 -6.89
CA MET A 124 16.02 2.52 -7.49
C MET A 124 16.46 3.06 -8.86
N LEU A 125 17.75 3.28 -9.12
CA LEU A 125 18.21 3.77 -10.42
C LEU A 125 17.94 2.76 -11.57
N PRO A 126 18.28 1.46 -11.42
CA PRO A 126 17.97 0.47 -12.46
C PRO A 126 16.48 0.21 -12.60
N MET A 127 15.72 0.15 -11.51
CA MET A 127 14.27 -0.08 -11.55
C MET A 127 13.49 1.10 -12.13
N GLY A 128 13.90 2.33 -11.82
CA GLY A 128 13.40 3.55 -12.46
C GLY A 128 13.70 3.55 -13.96
N ALA A 129 14.89 3.09 -14.36
CA ALA A 129 15.27 2.94 -15.76
C ALA A 129 14.47 1.83 -16.46
N ILE A 130 14.20 0.69 -15.81
CA ILE A 130 13.38 -0.41 -16.34
C ILE A 130 11.91 0.02 -16.50
N GLY A 131 11.33 0.64 -15.48
CA GLY A 131 9.96 1.18 -15.54
C GLY A 131 9.82 2.25 -16.63
N GLY A 132 10.83 3.12 -16.77
CA GLY A 132 10.93 4.08 -17.86
C GLY A 132 11.04 3.40 -19.23
N ALA A 133 11.87 2.38 -19.37
CA ALA A 133 12.07 1.63 -20.62
C ALA A 133 10.82 0.84 -21.05
N ILE A 134 10.10 0.20 -20.12
CA ILE A 134 8.85 -0.52 -20.39
C ILE A 134 7.76 0.47 -20.84
N SER A 135 7.66 1.62 -20.18
CA SER A 135 6.74 2.70 -20.56
C SER A 135 7.07 3.21 -21.98
N LEU A 136 8.34 3.46 -22.28
CA LEU A 136 8.80 3.91 -23.60
C LEU A 136 8.59 2.86 -24.72
N ARG A 137 8.80 1.56 -24.44
CA ARG A 137 8.60 0.47 -25.42
C ARG A 137 7.12 0.30 -25.79
N ASN A 138 6.22 0.46 -24.82
CA ASN A 138 4.77 0.43 -25.08
C ASN A 138 4.26 1.69 -25.81
N ILE A 139 4.96 2.83 -25.68
CA ILE A 139 4.62 4.09 -26.36
C ILE A 139 5.14 4.12 -27.81
N THR A 140 6.32 3.56 -28.08
CA THR A 140 6.96 3.57 -29.41
C THR A 140 6.30 2.64 -30.44
N LEU A 141 5.57 1.61 -29.99
CA LEU A 141 4.86 0.68 -30.87
C LEU A 141 3.52 1.19 -31.42
N SER A 142 3.04 2.36 -30.97
CA SER A 142 1.81 2.97 -31.48
C SER A 142 2.12 4.15 -32.40
N PRO A 143 2.10 3.99 -33.74
CA PRO A 143 2.31 5.12 -34.64
C PRO A 143 1.22 6.18 -34.38
N PRO A 144 1.56 7.48 -34.44
CA PRO A 144 0.64 8.56 -34.10
C PRO A 144 -0.47 8.69 -35.15
N GLY A 145 -1.51 7.89 -34.98
CA GLY A 145 -2.76 7.97 -35.73
C GLY A 145 -3.48 9.27 -35.37
N LYS A 146 -3.35 10.29 -36.23
CA LYS A 146 -4.09 11.56 -36.13
C LYS A 146 -5.60 11.31 -36.11
N GLY A 147 -6.20 11.26 -34.92
CA GLY A 147 -7.65 11.46 -34.79
C GLY A 147 -8.38 10.73 -33.67
N GLU A 148 -7.73 9.86 -32.90
CA GLU A 148 -8.36 9.31 -31.69
C GLU A 148 -8.20 10.30 -30.55
N LYS A 149 -9.34 10.78 -30.05
CA LYS A 149 -9.42 11.58 -28.84
C LYS A 149 -8.74 10.78 -27.74
N GLU A 150 -7.80 11.39 -27.03
CA GLU A 150 -7.24 10.92 -25.76
C GLU A 150 -8.36 10.24 -24.95
N LYS A 151 -8.44 8.92 -25.04
CA LYS A 151 -9.16 8.13 -24.04
C LYS A 151 -8.23 8.22 -22.85
N GLY A 152 -8.51 9.22 -22.01
CA GLY A 152 -7.58 9.73 -21.01
C GLY A 152 -6.91 8.62 -20.23
N LEU A 153 -5.65 8.86 -19.90
CA LEU A 153 -4.76 8.07 -19.06
C LEU A 153 -5.48 7.27 -17.95
N PHE A 154 -6.46 7.91 -17.31
CA PHE A 154 -7.35 7.35 -16.30
C PHE A 154 -8.06 6.05 -16.70
N SER A 155 -8.33 5.81 -17.98
CA SER A 155 -9.02 4.60 -18.45
C SER A 155 -8.15 3.35 -18.39
N ALA A 156 -6.82 3.49 -18.50
CA ALA A 156 -5.88 2.39 -18.33
C ALA A 156 -5.74 1.97 -16.86
N PHE A 157 -5.80 2.93 -15.93
CA PHE A 157 -5.67 2.66 -14.48
C PHE A 157 -6.91 2.07 -13.82
N LYS A 158 -8.08 2.15 -14.46
CA LYS A 158 -9.32 1.64 -13.85
C LYS A 158 -9.27 0.16 -13.51
N LYS A 159 -8.68 -0.67 -14.39
CA LYS A 159 -8.66 -2.12 -14.18
C LYS A 159 -7.70 -2.53 -13.05
N PRO A 160 -6.42 -2.09 -13.04
CA PRO A 160 -5.52 -2.42 -11.94
C PRO A 160 -5.98 -1.87 -10.59
N LEU A 161 -6.43 -0.60 -10.56
CA LEU A 161 -6.94 0.01 -9.32
C LEU A 161 -8.14 -0.75 -8.78
N PHE A 162 -9.03 -1.23 -9.67
CA PHE A 162 -10.17 -2.05 -9.25
C PHE A 162 -9.74 -3.41 -8.72
N VAL A 163 -8.76 -4.08 -9.34
CA VAL A 163 -8.20 -5.34 -8.82
C VAL A 163 -7.60 -5.11 -7.44
N VAL A 164 -6.87 -4.01 -7.22
CA VAL A 164 -6.31 -3.67 -5.90
C VAL A 164 -7.42 -3.39 -4.88
N ILE A 165 -8.41 -2.57 -5.22
CA ILE A 165 -9.56 -2.28 -4.32
C ILE A 165 -10.35 -3.56 -4.05
N PHE A 166 -10.56 -4.41 -5.05
CA PHE A 166 -11.26 -5.69 -4.90
C PHE A 166 -10.47 -6.62 -3.97
N ILE A 167 -9.17 -6.79 -4.18
CA ILE A 167 -8.32 -7.56 -3.27
C ILE A 167 -8.44 -6.98 -1.87
N LEU A 168 -8.18 -5.69 -1.66
CA LEU A 168 -8.24 -5.07 -0.33
C LEU A 168 -9.62 -5.18 0.34
N ALA A 169 -10.71 -5.06 -0.42
CA ALA A 169 -12.07 -5.16 0.10
C ALA A 169 -12.48 -6.61 0.43
N TRP A 170 -11.93 -7.60 -0.29
CA TRP A 170 -12.24 -9.00 -0.09
C TRP A 170 -11.22 -9.74 0.76
N THR A 171 -10.01 -9.20 0.97
CA THR A 171 -8.99 -9.73 1.87
C THR A 171 -9.58 -10.02 3.26
N PRO A 172 -10.38 -9.14 3.89
CA PRO A 172 -11.00 -9.44 5.18
C PRO A 172 -11.95 -10.65 5.19
N LEU A 173 -12.52 -11.03 4.03
CA LEU A 173 -13.39 -12.21 3.89
C LEU A 173 -12.60 -13.46 3.50
N ILE A 174 -11.62 -13.31 2.61
CA ILE A 174 -10.83 -14.41 2.06
C ILE A 174 -9.80 -14.90 3.09
N VAL A 175 -9.14 -13.98 3.78
CA VAL A 175 -8.06 -14.30 4.72
C VAL A 175 -8.54 -15.22 5.84
N PRO A 176 -9.71 -15.00 6.49
CA PRO A 176 -10.24 -15.93 7.48
C PRO A 176 -10.61 -17.32 6.96
N LEU A 177 -11.03 -17.43 5.70
CA LEU A 177 -11.30 -18.72 5.07
C LEU A 177 -10.02 -19.52 4.80
N LEU A 178 -8.85 -18.85 4.80
CA LEU A 178 -7.54 -19.46 4.55
C LEU A 178 -6.74 -19.70 5.85
N SER A 179 -7.14 -19.14 7.00
CA SER A 179 -6.55 -19.54 8.28
C SER A 179 -7.02 -20.92 8.66
N ILE A 180 -6.10 -21.87 8.62
CA ILE A 180 -6.21 -23.13 9.33
C ILE A 180 -5.36 -22.97 10.60
N ASP A 181 -6.03 -22.96 11.77
CA ASP A 181 -5.53 -23.17 13.15
C ASP A 181 -4.36 -22.35 13.74
N THR A 182 -3.65 -21.49 13.02
CA THR A 182 -2.48 -20.77 13.59
C THR A 182 -2.81 -19.65 14.59
N ASN A 183 -4.10 -19.34 14.80
CA ASN A 183 -4.53 -18.25 15.67
C ASN A 183 -4.49 -18.59 17.17
N ILE A 184 -4.37 -19.88 17.52
CA ILE A 184 -4.55 -20.38 18.89
C ILE A 184 -3.27 -20.24 19.73
N ASP A 185 -2.11 -19.99 19.12
CA ASP A 185 -0.80 -20.12 19.80
C ASP A 185 -0.20 -18.82 20.34
N LYS A 186 -0.97 -17.74 20.47
CA LYS A 186 -0.44 -16.48 21.01
C LYS A 186 -0.30 -16.54 22.53
N PRO A 187 0.89 -16.31 23.12
CA PRO A 187 1.02 -16.18 24.56
C PRO A 187 0.05 -15.11 25.09
N TYR A 188 -0.50 -15.33 26.27
CA TYR A 188 -1.43 -14.44 26.96
C TYR A 188 -2.79 -14.21 26.28
N SER A 189 -3.06 -14.87 25.15
CA SER A 189 -4.36 -14.79 24.49
C SER A 189 -5.44 -15.52 25.28
N ALA A 190 -6.61 -14.90 25.43
CA ALA A 190 -7.77 -15.50 26.09
C ALA A 190 -8.39 -16.66 25.30
N TRP A 191 -7.93 -16.90 24.07
CA TRP A 191 -8.35 -18.01 23.22
C TRP A 191 -7.27 -19.08 23.05
N ASN A 192 -6.13 -18.93 23.73
CA ASN A 192 -5.06 -19.92 23.73
C ASN A 192 -5.23 -20.90 24.91
N ASP A 193 -5.36 -22.19 24.60
CA ASP A 193 -5.52 -23.29 25.55
C ASP A 193 -4.19 -23.89 26.02
N LYS A 194 -3.06 -23.52 25.41
CA LYS A 194 -1.72 -23.95 25.81
C LYS A 194 -1.32 -23.37 27.17
N PRO A 195 -0.27 -23.89 27.83
CA PRO A 195 0.17 -23.42 29.14
C PRO A 195 0.44 -21.90 29.22
N SER A 196 0.92 -21.29 28.13
CA SER A 196 1.18 -19.85 28.03
C SER A 196 -0.05 -18.99 27.69
N GLY A 197 -1.21 -19.61 27.42
CA GLY A 197 -2.46 -18.93 27.12
C GLY A 197 -3.27 -18.54 28.35
N MET A 198 -4.45 -17.96 28.12
CA MET A 198 -5.37 -17.43 29.14
C MET A 198 -6.79 -17.99 29.03
N ASN A 199 -7.00 -19.04 28.23
CA ASN A 199 -8.33 -19.61 28.03
C ASN A 199 -8.95 -20.12 29.34
N THR A 200 -8.17 -20.75 30.22
CA THR A 200 -8.67 -21.17 31.54
C THR A 200 -9.12 -19.98 32.38
N PHE A 201 -8.37 -18.87 32.39
CA PHE A 201 -8.81 -17.65 33.09
C PHE A 201 -10.15 -17.16 32.55
N LYS A 202 -10.28 -17.06 31.23
CA LYS A 202 -11.51 -16.65 30.56
C LYS A 202 -12.69 -17.57 30.91
N GLU A 203 -12.51 -18.89 30.82
CA GLU A 203 -13.55 -19.87 31.16
C GLU A 203 -14.00 -19.77 32.61
N GLN A 204 -13.08 -19.51 33.54
CA GLN A 204 -13.41 -19.33 34.96
C GLN A 204 -14.17 -18.01 35.21
N VAL A 205 -13.83 -16.94 34.47
CA VAL A 205 -14.59 -15.69 34.49
C VAL A 205 -16.02 -15.89 33.95
N GLU A 206 -16.18 -16.63 32.86
CA GLU A 206 -17.51 -16.97 32.33
C GLU A 206 -18.29 -17.86 33.31
N ALA A 207 -17.63 -18.83 33.94
CA ALA A 207 -18.22 -19.69 34.97
C ALA A 207 -18.63 -18.92 36.23
N ALA A 208 -17.95 -17.82 36.56
CA ALA A 208 -18.32 -16.91 37.63
C ALA A 208 -19.53 -16.01 37.29
N GLY A 209 -20.10 -16.14 36.09
CA GLY A 209 -21.34 -15.46 35.66
C GLY A 209 -21.14 -14.29 34.70
N TYR A 210 -19.91 -13.97 34.31
CA TYR A 210 -19.60 -12.90 33.35
C TYR A 210 -19.70 -13.42 31.92
N THR A 211 -20.92 -13.53 31.38
CA THR A 211 -21.15 -14.18 30.08
C THR A 211 -20.85 -13.29 28.86
N ASN A 212 -20.57 -12.00 29.05
CA ASN A 212 -20.39 -11.03 27.97
C ASN A 212 -18.89 -10.76 27.71
N THR A 213 -18.13 -11.81 27.41
CA THR A 213 -16.71 -11.72 27.06
C THR A 213 -16.54 -11.49 25.55
N VAL A 214 -15.69 -10.54 25.17
CA VAL A 214 -15.42 -10.20 23.75
C VAL A 214 -13.93 -9.92 23.52
N SER A 215 -13.46 -10.08 22.29
CA SER A 215 -12.09 -9.74 21.87
C SER A 215 -12.01 -8.35 21.24
N CYS A 216 -11.00 -7.56 21.59
CA CYS A 216 -10.57 -6.41 20.80
C CYS A 216 -9.38 -6.80 19.92
N ILE A 217 -9.61 -6.93 18.61
CA ILE A 217 -8.60 -7.45 17.66
C ILE A 217 -7.96 -6.32 16.82
N SER A 218 -8.59 -5.15 16.71
CA SER A 218 -8.21 -4.12 15.72
C SER A 218 -7.62 -2.83 16.30
N SER A 219 -8.41 -2.05 17.03
CA SER A 219 -7.99 -0.74 17.54
C SER A 219 -8.87 -0.30 18.70
N TYR A 220 -8.27 0.44 19.65
CA TYR A 220 -8.99 1.07 20.76
C TYR A 220 -10.00 2.13 20.32
N SER A 221 -9.97 2.59 19.07
CA SER A 221 -11.06 3.41 18.50
C SER A 221 -12.43 2.74 18.62
N LEU A 222 -12.50 1.40 18.67
CA LEU A 222 -13.76 0.70 18.91
C LEU A 222 -14.30 0.86 20.33
N LEU A 223 -13.42 1.06 21.33
CA LEU A 223 -13.83 1.30 22.72
C LEU A 223 -14.67 2.57 22.83
N SER A 224 -14.40 3.57 21.99
CA SER A 224 -15.18 4.82 21.95
C SER A 224 -16.65 4.60 21.54
N ARG A 225 -16.97 3.48 20.87
CA ARG A 225 -18.32 3.12 20.42
C ARG A 225 -19.11 2.33 21.46
N ILE A 226 -18.45 1.91 22.53
CA ILE A 226 -19.10 1.20 23.63
C ILE A 226 -19.60 2.27 24.60
N GLU A 227 -20.91 2.46 24.65
CA GLU A 227 -21.58 3.42 25.54
C GLU A 227 -21.81 2.84 26.95
N GLU A 228 -21.75 1.51 27.07
CA GLU A 228 -21.95 0.78 28.31
C GLU A 228 -20.66 0.73 29.13
N GLN A 229 -20.82 0.64 30.46
CA GLN A 229 -19.71 0.34 31.35
C GLN A 229 -19.07 -0.99 30.94
N SER A 230 -17.76 -1.00 30.77
CA SER A 230 -17.02 -2.17 30.31
C SER A 230 -15.67 -2.29 31.00
N LEU A 231 -15.13 -3.51 31.02
CA LEU A 231 -13.83 -3.84 31.56
C LEU A 231 -12.88 -4.18 30.40
N LEU A 232 -11.78 -3.46 30.27
CA LEU A 232 -10.70 -3.77 29.34
C LEU A 232 -9.62 -4.60 30.05
N VAL A 233 -9.28 -5.76 29.50
CA VAL A 233 -8.27 -6.67 30.03
C VAL A 233 -7.09 -6.73 29.07
N ILE A 234 -5.94 -6.21 29.51
CA ILE A 234 -4.71 -6.12 28.74
C ILE A 234 -3.65 -7.01 29.41
N LEU A 235 -3.27 -8.12 28.79
CA LEU A 235 -2.36 -9.11 29.37
C LEU A 235 -1.11 -9.25 28.51
N GLY A 236 0.07 -8.89 29.03
CA GLY A 236 1.35 -9.05 28.34
C GLY A 236 1.45 -8.30 27.00
N PRO A 237 1.05 -7.01 26.90
CA PRO A 237 1.11 -6.33 25.63
C PRO A 237 2.56 -6.02 25.26
N ASN A 238 2.92 -6.35 24.03
CA ASN A 238 4.26 -6.17 23.48
C ASN A 238 4.26 -5.40 22.15
N ARG A 239 3.13 -4.79 21.79
CA ARG A 239 3.05 -3.82 20.69
C ARG A 239 3.02 -2.40 21.23
N PHE A 240 3.70 -1.50 20.52
CA PHE A 240 3.71 -0.09 20.87
C PHE A 240 2.28 0.47 20.87
N PHE A 241 1.90 1.10 21.99
CA PHE A 241 0.68 1.89 22.07
C PHE A 241 0.95 3.25 21.45
N ASN A 242 0.18 3.62 20.44
CA ASN A 242 0.41 4.91 19.78
C ASN A 242 -0.14 6.04 20.66
N PRO A 243 0.71 6.97 21.15
CA PRO A 243 0.26 8.05 22.03
C PRO A 243 -0.73 9.01 21.37
N ILE A 244 -0.75 9.07 20.03
CA ILE A 244 -1.64 9.96 19.26
C ILE A 244 -3.00 9.30 19.01
N SER A 245 -3.06 7.98 18.83
CA SER A 245 -4.32 7.29 18.54
C SER A 245 -4.89 6.51 19.71
N ASP A 246 -4.11 5.67 20.38
CA ASP A 246 -4.66 4.69 21.34
C ASP A 246 -4.90 5.31 22.71
N VAL A 247 -3.96 6.12 23.20
CA VAL A 247 -4.03 6.78 24.50
C VAL A 247 -5.25 7.71 24.64
N PRO A 248 -5.60 8.56 23.65
CA PRO A 248 -6.82 9.36 23.75
C PRO A 248 -8.11 8.53 23.84
N PHE A 249 -8.18 7.39 23.14
CA PHE A 249 -9.35 6.50 23.24
C PHE A 249 -9.40 5.79 24.59
N LEU A 250 -8.25 5.45 25.17
CA LEU A 250 -8.15 4.91 26.53
C LEU A 250 -8.67 5.93 27.56
N ILE A 251 -8.27 7.19 27.44
CA ILE A 251 -8.77 8.28 28.32
C ILE A 251 -10.28 8.46 28.15
N ASP A 252 -10.80 8.45 26.92
CA ASP A 252 -12.25 8.54 26.66
C ASP A 252 -13.01 7.34 27.27
N PHE A 253 -12.42 6.14 27.19
CA PHE A 253 -12.96 4.93 27.81
C PHE A 253 -13.06 5.08 29.34
N PHE A 254 -12.04 5.62 30.01
CA PHE A 254 -12.10 5.91 31.45
C PHE A 254 -13.12 7.00 31.81
N ARG A 255 -13.27 8.02 30.97
CA ARG A 255 -14.30 9.07 31.15
C ARG A 255 -15.73 8.51 31.08
N LYS A 256 -15.93 7.35 30.45
CA LYS A 256 -17.19 6.60 30.39
C LYS A 256 -17.32 5.54 31.50
N ASN A 257 -16.58 5.69 32.60
CA ASN A 257 -16.52 4.73 33.72
C ASN A 257 -16.01 3.33 33.31
N GLY A 258 -15.23 3.25 32.23
CA GLY A 258 -14.52 2.02 31.88
C GLY A 258 -13.52 1.63 32.97
N SER A 259 -13.40 0.33 33.22
CA SER A 259 -12.40 -0.24 34.15
C SER A 259 -11.34 -1.01 33.38
N MET A 260 -10.15 -1.17 33.95
CA MET A 260 -9.01 -1.79 33.26
C MET A 260 -8.22 -2.72 34.16
N LEU A 261 -8.00 -3.94 33.69
CA LEU A 261 -6.96 -4.83 34.19
C LEU A 261 -5.77 -4.74 33.24
N ILE A 262 -4.61 -4.31 33.74
CA ILE A 262 -3.37 -4.30 32.97
C ILE A 262 -2.32 -5.14 33.66
N ALA A 263 -1.81 -6.12 32.92
CA ALA A 263 -0.79 -7.03 33.39
C ALA A 263 0.43 -6.91 32.47
N HIS A 264 1.50 -6.33 32.98
CA HIS A 264 2.72 -6.15 32.22
C HIS A 264 3.47 -7.48 32.12
N GLU A 265 4.01 -7.73 30.95
CA GLU A 265 5.11 -8.66 30.75
C GLU A 265 6.18 -7.85 29.99
N GLN A 266 7.45 -8.10 30.27
CA GLN A 266 8.61 -7.43 29.65
C GLN A 266 8.31 -6.98 28.20
N GLY A 267 8.18 -5.66 27.96
CA GLY A 267 7.64 -5.17 26.68
C GLY A 267 7.21 -3.70 26.66
N SER A 268 6.33 -3.36 25.72
CA SER A 268 5.93 -1.99 25.35
C SER A 268 4.99 -1.28 26.33
N THR A 269 4.47 -1.98 27.34
CA THR A 269 3.49 -1.42 28.30
C THR A 269 4.09 -0.42 29.27
N SER A 270 5.42 -0.39 29.41
CA SER A 270 6.12 0.40 30.41
C SER A 270 5.83 1.89 30.32
N TRP A 271 5.40 2.35 29.15
CA TRP A 271 5.08 3.75 28.86
C TRP A 271 3.58 4.05 28.77
N LEU A 272 2.70 3.05 28.61
CA LEU A 272 1.27 3.31 28.39
C LEU A 272 0.65 4.17 29.49
N MET A 273 0.94 3.82 30.75
CA MET A 273 0.42 4.54 31.92
C MET A 273 1.05 5.92 32.06
N TYR A 274 2.33 6.06 31.69
CA TYR A 274 3.02 7.35 31.59
C TYR A 274 2.38 8.25 30.52
N ASP A 275 2.14 7.72 29.33
CA ASP A 275 1.55 8.44 28.21
C ASP A 275 0.12 8.86 28.53
N ALA A 276 -0.66 7.99 29.19
CA ALA A 276 -2.00 8.31 29.66
C ALA A 276 -1.99 9.41 30.74
N PHE A 277 -1.05 9.34 31.69
CA PHE A 277 -0.82 10.42 32.66
C PHE A 277 -0.46 11.73 31.95
N ALA A 278 0.53 11.72 31.07
CA ALA A 278 1.00 12.89 30.34
C ALA A 278 -0.09 13.52 29.47
N ALA A 279 -0.86 12.70 28.75
CA ALA A 279 -1.99 13.16 27.95
C ALA A 279 -3.16 13.69 28.79
N SER A 280 -3.26 13.30 30.07
CA SER A 280 -4.26 13.82 31.00
C SER A 280 -3.85 15.13 31.69
N LEU A 281 -2.55 15.50 31.71
CA LEU A 281 -2.04 16.72 32.36
C LEU A 281 -2.77 18.02 31.97
N PRO A 282 -3.18 18.25 30.70
CA PRO A 282 -3.95 19.45 30.35
C PRO A 282 -5.27 19.59 31.14
N SER A 283 -5.83 18.48 31.63
CA SER A 283 -7.05 18.48 32.45
C SER A 283 -6.88 19.19 33.79
N LEU A 284 -5.64 19.29 34.31
CA LEU A 284 -5.33 20.07 35.51
C LEU A 284 -5.74 21.53 35.40
N ALA A 285 -5.49 22.13 34.22
CA ALA A 285 -5.78 23.55 33.99
C ALA A 285 -7.30 23.82 34.01
N THR A 286 -8.12 22.80 33.79
CA THR A 286 -9.59 22.88 33.77
C THR A 286 -10.23 22.28 35.03
N GLY A 287 -9.44 21.89 36.04
CA GLY A 287 -9.94 21.25 37.27
C GLY A 287 -10.46 19.81 37.07
N GLY A 288 -10.04 19.13 36.01
CA GLY A 288 -10.36 17.72 35.77
C GLY A 288 -9.42 16.76 36.49
N SER A 289 -9.83 15.50 36.62
CA SER A 289 -8.98 14.45 37.21
C SER A 289 -7.81 14.09 36.29
N ILE A 290 -6.67 13.78 36.89
CA ILE A 290 -5.44 13.32 36.21
C ILE A 290 -5.44 11.80 36.25
N PHE A 291 -5.14 11.17 35.12
CA PHE A 291 -4.97 9.73 35.07
C PHE A 291 -3.78 9.32 35.97
N PRO A 292 -3.90 8.32 36.85
CA PRO A 292 -2.89 8.06 37.86
C PRO A 292 -1.58 7.54 37.24
N PHE A 293 -0.46 8.04 37.74
CA PHE A 293 0.88 7.74 37.20
C PHE A 293 1.40 6.40 37.71
N MET A 294 1.80 5.52 36.80
CA MET A 294 2.49 4.27 37.11
C MET A 294 3.53 3.98 36.03
N MET A 295 4.65 3.38 36.41
CA MET A 295 5.65 2.86 35.46
C MET A 295 6.02 1.44 35.84
N PHE A 296 6.36 0.63 34.85
CA PHE A 296 6.86 -0.73 35.04
C PHE A 296 8.38 -0.73 34.91
N SER A 297 9.06 -1.38 35.84
CA SER A 297 10.51 -1.54 35.76
C SER A 297 10.88 -2.57 34.68
N GLN A 298 11.96 -2.31 33.95
CA GLN A 298 12.52 -3.27 33.01
C GLN A 298 13.47 -4.23 33.72
N GLY A 299 13.14 -5.53 33.77
CA GLY A 299 13.98 -6.56 34.36
C GLY A 299 13.17 -7.72 34.96
N ILE A 300 13.86 -8.63 35.65
CA ILE A 300 13.27 -9.76 36.35
C ILE A 300 13.36 -9.52 37.85
N LEU A 301 12.22 -9.47 38.52
CA LEU A 301 12.13 -9.48 39.97
C LEU A 301 12.65 -10.82 40.48
N ARG A 302 13.71 -10.74 41.29
CA ARG A 302 14.29 -11.86 42.01
C ARG A 302 13.96 -11.69 43.49
N ASP A 303 13.54 -12.77 44.13
CA ASP A 303 13.32 -12.85 45.57
C ASP A 303 14.10 -14.04 46.13
N ASN A 304 15.06 -13.77 46.99
CA ASN A 304 15.91 -14.81 47.58
C ASN A 304 15.31 -15.46 48.84
N VAL A 305 14.17 -14.97 49.34
CA VAL A 305 13.53 -15.46 50.56
C VAL A 305 12.28 -16.26 50.25
N SER A 306 11.39 -15.72 49.41
CA SER A 306 10.09 -16.31 49.11
C SER A 306 9.94 -16.56 47.62
N TYR A 307 10.19 -17.80 47.19
CA TYR A 307 10.14 -18.17 45.77
C TYR A 307 9.73 -19.62 45.55
N TYR A 308 9.24 -19.91 44.34
CA TYR A 308 8.86 -21.24 43.89
C TYR A 308 9.94 -21.82 42.95
N LYS A 309 10.67 -22.84 43.41
CA LYS A 309 11.78 -23.52 42.71
C LYS A 309 13.03 -22.66 42.48
N GLU A 310 12.89 -21.46 41.94
CA GLU A 310 13.99 -20.54 41.64
C GLU A 310 13.61 -19.10 42.00
N ASN A 311 14.60 -18.25 42.30
CA ASN A 311 14.37 -16.88 42.78
C ASN A 311 13.65 -15.96 41.77
N GLN A 312 13.57 -16.34 40.49
CA GLN A 312 12.82 -15.63 39.45
C GLN A 312 11.31 -15.95 39.44
N PHE A 313 10.84 -16.81 40.33
CA PHE A 313 9.42 -17.11 40.57
C PHE A 313 9.02 -16.67 41.98
N PRO A 314 8.99 -15.35 42.27
CA PRO A 314 8.72 -14.87 43.60
C PRO A 314 7.30 -15.28 44.04
N VAL A 315 7.19 -15.67 45.32
CA VAL A 315 5.92 -16.02 45.96
C VAL A 315 5.55 -14.91 46.91
N ILE A 316 4.42 -14.27 46.64
CA ILE A 316 3.86 -13.23 47.51
C ILE A 316 3.00 -13.91 48.56
N GLY A 317 3.52 -14.03 49.78
CA GLY A 317 2.78 -14.60 50.91
C GLY A 317 1.84 -13.59 51.58
N ALA A 318 0.95 -14.07 52.45
CA ALA A 318 -0.04 -13.27 53.16
C ALA A 318 0.52 -12.03 53.89
N GLY A 319 1.75 -12.10 54.40
CA GLY A 319 2.41 -10.96 55.06
C GLY A 319 2.78 -9.81 54.12
N ASN A 320 2.81 -10.06 52.81
CA ASN A 320 3.13 -9.09 51.76
C ASN A 320 1.91 -8.73 50.90
N LEU A 321 0.73 -9.28 51.22
CA LEU A 321 -0.54 -8.90 50.63
C LEU A 321 -1.18 -7.80 51.48
N GLY A 322 -1.40 -6.63 50.88
CA GLY A 322 -2.15 -5.55 51.48
C GLY A 322 -3.61 -5.94 51.68
N SER A 323 -4.28 -5.31 52.65
CA SER A 323 -5.71 -5.54 52.90
C SER A 323 -6.56 -4.85 51.83
N HIS A 324 -6.98 -5.58 50.80
CA HIS A 324 -7.79 -5.06 49.70
C HIS A 324 -8.82 -6.14 49.26
N PRO A 325 -10.00 -5.78 48.70
CA PRO A 325 -10.95 -6.79 48.21
C PRO A 325 -10.34 -7.79 47.21
N ILE A 326 -9.37 -7.33 46.41
CA ILE A 326 -8.66 -8.19 45.45
C ILE A 326 -7.86 -9.31 46.15
N THR A 327 -7.33 -9.07 47.35
CA THR A 327 -6.53 -10.03 48.13
C THR A 327 -7.37 -10.84 49.13
N SER A 328 -8.69 -10.66 49.14
CA SER A 328 -9.59 -11.36 50.07
C SER A 328 -9.56 -12.88 49.84
N GLY A 329 -9.30 -13.64 50.90
CA GLY A 329 -9.24 -15.10 50.86
C GLY A 329 -8.00 -15.69 50.19
N ILE A 330 -6.97 -14.88 49.93
CA ILE A 330 -5.72 -15.31 49.29
C ILE A 330 -4.62 -15.44 50.34
N SER A 331 -3.99 -16.61 50.36
CA SER A 331 -2.88 -16.93 51.27
C SER A 331 -1.52 -16.70 50.61
N SER A 332 -1.40 -17.03 49.33
CA SER A 332 -0.20 -16.82 48.55
C SER A 332 -0.47 -16.77 47.05
N ILE A 333 0.34 -15.99 46.34
CA ILE A 333 0.31 -15.89 44.88
C ILE A 333 1.72 -16.10 44.35
N VAL A 334 1.88 -16.91 43.31
CA VAL A 334 3.18 -17.08 42.64
C VAL A 334 3.23 -16.25 41.36
N LEU A 335 4.37 -15.61 41.13
CA LEU A 335 4.69 -14.89 39.91
C LEU A 335 5.73 -15.66 39.08
N ASN A 336 5.84 -15.36 37.79
CA ASN A 336 6.82 -15.98 36.89
C ASN A 336 7.55 -14.92 36.06
N LYS A 337 8.82 -14.69 36.40
CA LYS A 337 9.69 -13.68 35.78
C LYS A 337 9.07 -12.28 35.75
N ALA A 338 8.34 -11.94 36.79
CA ALA A 338 7.68 -10.65 36.98
C ALA A 338 8.67 -9.48 36.90
N GLY A 339 8.20 -8.28 36.56
CA GLY A 339 8.92 -7.05 36.86
C GLY A 339 8.57 -6.52 38.25
N GLY A 340 8.85 -5.24 38.47
CA GLY A 340 8.33 -4.43 39.57
C GLY A 340 7.55 -3.22 39.06
N LEU A 341 6.70 -2.67 39.92
CA LEU A 341 6.09 -1.36 39.75
C LEU A 341 7.03 -0.32 40.35
N VAL A 342 7.31 0.74 39.57
CA VAL A 342 8.22 1.79 40.02
C VAL A 342 7.47 2.72 40.97
N THR A 343 7.89 2.71 42.23
CA THR A 343 7.43 3.68 43.23
C THR A 343 8.56 4.61 43.58
N ILE A 344 8.27 5.91 43.65
CA ILE A 344 9.22 6.90 44.13
C ILE A 344 9.08 6.97 45.66
N PRO A 345 10.13 6.64 46.43
CA PRO A 345 10.07 6.75 47.89
C PRO A 345 9.68 8.16 48.32
N GLY A 346 8.73 8.27 49.24
CA GLY A 346 8.23 9.57 49.76
C GLY A 346 7.16 10.25 48.89
N MET A 347 6.73 9.61 47.80
CA MET A 347 5.55 10.02 47.06
C MET A 347 4.43 8.99 47.31
N ASP A 348 3.33 9.42 47.94
CA ASP A 348 2.07 8.69 47.81
C ASP A 348 1.81 8.55 46.31
N ILE A 349 1.66 7.31 45.84
CA ILE A 349 1.91 6.89 44.46
C ILE A 349 0.80 7.42 43.54
N PHE A 350 0.70 8.73 43.36
CA PHE A 350 -0.27 9.43 42.50
C PHE A 350 -1.70 8.85 42.52
N GLY A 351 -2.17 8.39 43.68
CA GLY A 351 -3.50 7.77 43.85
C GLY A 351 -3.57 6.25 43.71
N TRP A 352 -2.45 5.54 43.66
CA TRP A 352 -2.38 4.07 43.69
C TRP A 352 -2.31 3.53 45.12
N GLU A 353 -3.10 2.49 45.38
CA GLU A 353 -3.01 1.64 46.55
C GLU A 353 -2.14 0.42 46.21
N ILE A 354 -1.09 0.19 46.98
CA ILE A 354 -0.25 -1.01 46.82
C ILE A 354 -0.94 -2.20 47.46
N VAL A 355 -1.26 -3.18 46.62
CA VAL A 355 -2.01 -4.38 47.00
C VAL A 355 -1.07 -5.55 47.29
N ALA A 356 0.10 -5.59 46.66
CA ALA A 356 1.09 -6.64 46.91
C ALA A 356 2.53 -6.13 46.70
N THR A 357 3.44 -6.60 47.54
CA THR A 357 4.88 -6.32 47.46
C THR A 357 5.70 -7.60 47.51
N SER A 358 6.95 -7.56 47.04
CA SER A 358 7.94 -8.62 47.27
C SER A 358 8.48 -8.60 48.70
N THR A 359 9.33 -9.58 49.04
CA THR A 359 9.95 -9.63 50.37
C THR A 359 10.88 -8.44 50.60
N ASP A 360 10.79 -7.84 51.79
CA ASP A 360 11.65 -6.71 52.19
C ASP A 360 13.13 -7.11 52.25
N GLY A 361 14.01 -6.23 51.77
CA GLY A 361 15.47 -6.36 51.89
C GLY A 361 16.15 -7.46 51.05
N TYR A 362 15.41 -8.45 50.54
CA TYR A 362 15.96 -9.60 49.81
C TYR A 362 15.45 -9.75 48.37
N SER A 363 14.72 -8.74 47.90
CA SER A 363 14.24 -8.69 46.53
C SER A 363 14.83 -7.50 45.76
N TRP A 364 15.04 -7.72 44.46
CA TRP A 364 15.49 -6.69 43.52
C TRP A 364 15.00 -7.02 42.11
N VAL A 365 14.88 -6.01 41.25
CA VAL A 365 14.67 -6.19 39.81
C VAL A 365 16.02 -6.22 39.12
N ASP A 366 16.41 -7.40 38.66
CA ASP A 366 17.64 -7.65 37.92
C ASP A 366 17.47 -7.20 36.47
N ARG A 367 18.11 -6.08 36.12
CA ARG A 367 17.98 -5.48 34.79
C ARG A 367 18.85 -6.23 33.78
N LYS A 368 18.35 -6.39 32.56
CA LYS A 368 19.12 -6.98 31.45
C LYS A 368 20.39 -6.17 31.20
N GLN A 369 21.51 -6.87 31.05
CA GLN A 369 22.82 -6.29 30.79
C GLN A 369 23.45 -6.97 29.58
N GLU A 370 24.44 -6.34 28.95
CA GLU A 370 25.20 -6.94 27.85
C GLU A 370 25.85 -8.25 28.32
N GLY A 371 25.63 -9.34 27.57
CA GLY A 371 26.07 -10.69 27.95
C GLY A 371 25.18 -11.42 28.96
N TYR A 372 24.16 -10.75 29.53
CA TYR A 372 23.26 -11.30 30.55
C TYR A 372 21.78 -10.99 30.20
N PRO A 373 21.17 -11.78 29.30
CA PRO A 373 19.83 -11.51 28.78
C PRO A 373 18.71 -11.61 29.82
N ASP A 374 18.96 -12.31 30.94
CA ASP A 374 18.06 -12.44 32.09
C ASP A 374 18.62 -11.71 33.34
N GLY A 375 19.57 -10.80 33.13
CA GLY A 375 20.30 -10.13 34.22
C GLY A 375 21.46 -10.96 34.78
N ASN A 376 22.28 -10.33 35.62
CA ASN A 376 23.54 -10.90 36.10
C ASN A 376 23.40 -11.67 37.43
N TYR A 377 22.16 -11.83 37.91
CA TYR A 377 21.80 -12.54 39.15
C TYR A 377 22.35 -11.90 40.42
N GLN A 378 22.88 -10.67 40.36
CA GLN A 378 23.49 -9.95 41.48
C GLN A 378 22.93 -8.55 41.58
N TYR A 379 22.44 -8.18 42.76
CA TYR A 379 21.97 -6.82 42.97
C TYR A 379 23.14 -5.83 42.89
N ASN A 380 23.05 -4.90 41.94
CA ASN A 380 23.94 -3.76 41.81
C ASN A 380 23.11 -2.47 41.72
N PRO A 381 23.05 -1.63 42.77
CA PRO A 381 22.21 -0.42 42.77
C PRO A 381 22.60 0.61 41.69
N SER A 382 23.79 0.51 41.10
CA SER A 382 24.20 1.39 40.00
C SER A 382 23.62 0.96 38.65
N VAL A 383 23.25 -0.31 38.51
CA VAL A 383 22.75 -0.93 37.28
C VAL A 383 21.26 -1.29 37.40
N ASP A 384 20.88 -1.91 38.52
CA ASP A 384 19.51 -2.29 38.90
C ASP A 384 18.75 -1.09 39.45
N LYS A 385 18.56 -0.14 38.55
CA LYS A 385 17.82 1.10 38.82
C LYS A 385 16.91 1.41 37.65
N PHE A 386 15.80 2.05 37.97
CA PHE A 386 14.90 2.62 37.00
C PHE A 386 15.40 4.02 36.61
N ASP A 387 15.74 4.17 35.34
CA ASP A 387 16.12 5.47 34.79
C ASP A 387 14.86 6.32 34.58
N ILE A 388 14.85 7.50 35.19
CA ILE A 388 13.73 8.40 35.08
C ILE A 388 13.80 9.12 33.72
N PRO A 389 12.69 9.19 32.96
CA PRO A 389 12.66 9.95 31.71
C PRO A 389 13.01 11.42 31.97
N ILE A 390 13.83 12.04 31.13
CA ILE A 390 14.35 13.41 31.33
C ILE A 390 13.20 14.41 31.51
N GLU A 391 12.12 14.24 30.75
CA GLU A 391 10.92 15.07 30.81
C GLU A 391 10.23 14.96 32.18
N PHE A 392 10.18 13.75 32.73
CA PHE A 392 9.60 13.50 34.05
C PHE A 392 10.52 14.01 35.16
N GLU A 393 11.84 13.82 35.04
CA GLU A 393 12.82 14.38 35.98
C GLU A 393 12.69 15.91 36.06
N TRP A 394 12.51 16.59 34.91
CA TRP A 394 12.28 18.02 34.87
C TRP A 394 10.99 18.44 35.58
N ALA A 395 9.91 17.66 35.40
CA ALA A 395 8.65 17.90 36.10
C ALA A 395 8.79 17.72 37.62
N LEU A 396 9.43 16.63 38.06
CA LEU A 396 9.72 16.37 39.48
C LEU A 396 10.58 17.48 40.09
N LYS A 397 11.61 17.93 39.37
CA LYS A 397 12.49 19.02 39.82
C LYS A 397 11.73 20.33 40.03
N LYS A 398 10.76 20.63 39.17
CA LYS A 398 9.86 21.78 39.35
C LYS A 398 8.94 21.64 40.57
N MET A 399 8.60 20.42 40.95
CA MET A 399 7.85 20.12 42.17
C MET A 399 8.74 20.06 43.43
N GLY A 400 10.05 20.37 43.30
CA GLY A 400 10.99 20.33 44.41
C GLY A 400 11.53 18.93 44.74
N ILE A 401 11.26 17.93 43.88
CA ILE A 401 11.70 16.55 44.06
C ILE A 401 12.91 16.31 43.15
N THR A 402 14.07 16.03 43.74
CA THR A 402 15.30 15.72 42.99
C THR A 402 15.68 14.26 43.20
N ILE A 403 15.60 13.47 42.13
CA ILE A 403 16.04 12.07 42.14
C ILE A 403 17.31 11.99 41.29
N VAL A 404 18.47 12.04 41.95
CA VAL A 404 19.76 12.01 41.27
C VAL A 404 20.13 10.56 40.95
N GLY A 405 20.19 10.24 39.67
CA GLY A 405 20.77 8.98 39.20
C GLY A 405 19.82 7.78 39.11
N GLY A 406 18.51 7.98 39.18
CA GLY A 406 17.49 6.92 39.02
C GLY A 406 16.92 6.41 40.35
N VAL A 407 15.88 5.55 40.27
CA VAL A 407 15.29 4.89 41.45
C VAL A 407 15.93 3.52 41.60
N PRO A 408 16.63 3.19 42.70
CA PRO A 408 17.17 1.85 42.89
C PRO A 408 16.01 0.84 42.94
N MET A 409 16.16 -0.29 42.25
CA MET A 409 15.14 -1.33 42.17
C MET A 409 15.49 -2.52 43.07
N GLY A 410 15.84 -2.25 44.34
CA GLY A 410 16.17 -3.29 45.31
C GLY A 410 16.49 -2.74 46.69
N GLY A 411 16.48 -3.64 47.68
CA GLY A 411 16.75 -3.29 49.09
C GLY A 411 15.54 -2.75 49.88
N PHE A 412 14.35 -2.79 49.29
CA PHE A 412 13.05 -2.49 49.91
C PHE A 412 11.97 -3.37 49.26
N PRO A 413 10.75 -3.47 49.82
CA PRO A 413 9.68 -4.26 49.23
C PRO A 413 9.27 -3.63 47.89
N ILE A 414 9.43 -4.37 46.80
CA ILE A 414 9.11 -3.91 45.46
C ILE A 414 7.63 -4.16 45.21
N PRO A 415 6.83 -3.13 44.91
CA PRO A 415 5.42 -3.35 44.59
C PRO A 415 5.26 -4.12 43.29
N VAL A 416 4.35 -5.08 43.29
CA VAL A 416 4.09 -5.95 42.12
C VAL A 416 2.63 -5.88 41.68
N ILE A 417 1.73 -5.51 42.57
CA ILE A 417 0.31 -5.28 42.26
C ILE A 417 -0.12 -3.97 42.91
N ALA A 418 -0.77 -3.12 42.12
CA ALA A 418 -1.37 -1.88 42.58
C ALA A 418 -2.79 -1.75 42.02
N ALA A 419 -3.66 -1.10 42.79
CA ALA A 419 -5.02 -0.82 42.40
C ALA A 419 -5.33 0.66 42.61
N THR A 420 -6.24 1.22 41.82
CA THR A 420 -6.71 2.59 42.00
C THR A 420 -8.12 2.74 41.48
N GLN A 421 -8.85 3.68 42.07
CA GLN A 421 -10.15 4.10 41.58
C GLN A 421 -10.02 5.50 40.97
N TYR A 422 -10.06 5.55 39.65
CA TYR A 422 -10.05 6.79 38.89
C TYR A 422 -11.44 7.44 38.91
N SER A 423 -11.67 8.34 39.86
CA SER A 423 -12.95 9.05 40.01
C SER A 423 -12.96 10.36 39.22
N THR A 424 -13.87 10.46 38.26
CA THR A 424 -14.33 11.72 37.65
C THR A 424 -15.76 11.99 38.11
N GLY A 425 -15.95 12.39 39.37
CA GLY A 425 -17.25 12.85 39.87
C GLY A 425 -18.17 11.80 40.48
N GLY A 426 -17.63 10.81 41.21
CA GLY A 426 -18.41 9.95 42.12
C GLY A 426 -18.76 8.55 41.60
N SER A 427 -18.74 8.33 40.28
CA SER A 427 -18.62 7.02 39.65
C SER A 427 -17.28 7.00 38.94
N GLY A 428 -16.34 6.16 39.39
CA GLY A 428 -14.99 6.12 38.85
C GLY A 428 -14.68 4.78 38.20
N GLY A 429 -13.94 4.82 37.09
CA GLY A 429 -13.31 3.63 36.54
C GLY A 429 -12.32 3.04 37.54
N ARG A 430 -12.19 1.72 37.60
CA ARG A 430 -11.21 1.04 38.46
C ARG A 430 -10.07 0.54 37.60
N VAL A 431 -8.85 0.61 38.12
CA VAL A 431 -7.67 0.08 37.43
C VAL A 431 -6.90 -0.83 38.38
N VAL A 432 -6.54 -2.01 37.89
CA VAL A 432 -5.60 -2.91 38.54
C VAL A 432 -4.40 -3.06 37.62
N CYS A 433 -3.21 -2.82 38.17
CA CYS A 433 -1.94 -3.02 37.51
C CYS A 433 -1.21 -4.18 38.19
N THR A 434 -0.67 -5.10 37.40
CA THR A 434 0.30 -6.09 37.88
C THR A 434 1.55 -6.10 37.01
N SER A 435 2.70 -6.35 37.61
CA SER A 435 3.99 -6.45 36.93
C SER A 435 4.23 -7.79 36.22
N ASP A 436 3.25 -8.70 36.25
CA ASP A 436 3.33 -10.02 35.64
C ASP A 436 2.01 -10.44 34.98
N ALA A 437 2.01 -10.59 33.66
CA ALA A 437 0.88 -11.14 32.91
C ALA A 437 0.69 -12.64 33.13
N SER A 438 1.78 -13.37 33.39
CA SER A 438 1.75 -14.83 33.49
C SER A 438 1.05 -15.34 34.74
N ILE A 439 0.84 -14.48 35.75
CA ILE A 439 0.03 -14.76 36.93
C ILE A 439 -1.38 -15.29 36.58
N PHE A 440 -1.90 -14.88 35.43
CA PHE A 440 -3.22 -15.27 34.91
C PHE A 440 -3.16 -16.48 33.96
N SER A 441 -1.97 -16.96 33.59
CA SER A 441 -1.81 -17.98 32.55
C SER A 441 -2.42 -19.31 32.97
N ASN A 442 -2.81 -20.13 31.98
CA ASN A 442 -3.35 -21.47 32.20
C ASN A 442 -2.43 -22.29 33.11
N GLN A 443 -1.10 -22.16 32.93
CA GLN A 443 -0.11 -22.83 33.76
C GLN A 443 -0.10 -22.33 35.22
N MET A 444 -0.15 -21.01 35.44
CA MET A 444 0.00 -20.43 36.77
C MET A 444 -1.29 -20.54 37.60
N ILE A 445 -2.45 -20.41 36.94
CA ILE A 445 -3.77 -20.59 37.57
C ILE A 445 -4.00 -22.04 37.99
N SER A 446 -3.46 -23.02 37.24
CA SER A 446 -3.59 -24.45 37.56
C SER A 446 -2.53 -24.98 38.54
N LEU A 447 -1.59 -24.13 38.98
CA LEU A 447 -0.50 -24.56 39.84
C LEU A 447 -1.01 -24.85 41.27
N PRO A 448 -0.84 -26.07 41.81
CA PRO A 448 -1.35 -26.41 43.13
C PRO A 448 -0.58 -25.68 44.23
N GLY A 449 -1.31 -25.28 45.28
CA GLY A 449 -0.75 -24.63 46.46
C GLY A 449 -0.68 -23.10 46.42
N PHE A 450 -1.18 -22.48 45.34
CA PHE A 450 -1.25 -21.03 45.19
C PHE A 450 -2.67 -20.59 44.80
N ASP A 451 -3.04 -19.37 45.17
CA ASP A 451 -4.40 -18.84 45.02
C ASP A 451 -4.52 -17.91 43.78
N ASN A 452 -3.68 -18.13 42.75
CA ASN A 452 -3.65 -17.33 41.52
C ASN A 452 -5.03 -17.23 40.85
N LEU A 453 -5.82 -18.32 40.83
CA LEU A 453 -7.18 -18.31 40.28
C LEU A 453 -8.11 -17.39 41.07
N GLN A 454 -8.10 -17.51 42.40
CA GLN A 454 -8.96 -16.70 43.27
C GLN A 454 -8.60 -15.22 43.16
N PHE A 455 -7.30 -14.91 43.11
CA PHE A 455 -6.81 -13.56 42.83
C PHE A 455 -7.33 -13.01 41.50
N ALA A 456 -7.29 -13.81 40.44
CA ALA A 456 -7.78 -13.41 39.13
C ALA A 456 -9.30 -13.11 39.15
N LEU A 457 -10.09 -13.95 39.83
CA LEU A 457 -11.53 -13.73 39.99
C LEU A 457 -11.84 -12.51 40.85
N ASN A 458 -11.11 -12.30 41.95
CA ASN A 458 -11.27 -11.11 42.79
C ASN A 458 -10.91 -9.82 42.04
N CYS A 459 -9.92 -9.85 41.15
CA CYS A 459 -9.60 -8.73 40.27
C CYS A 459 -10.80 -8.36 39.39
N ILE A 460 -11.41 -9.36 38.73
CA ILE A 460 -12.58 -9.15 37.87
C ILE A 460 -13.77 -8.66 38.69
N ASP A 461 -14.06 -9.28 39.84
CA ASP A 461 -15.16 -8.87 40.70
C ASP A 461 -15.01 -7.42 41.17
N TRP A 462 -13.82 -7.06 41.66
CA TRP A 462 -13.55 -5.69 42.07
C TRP A 462 -13.59 -4.70 40.91
N LEU A 463 -13.01 -5.02 39.75
CA LEU A 463 -13.02 -4.12 38.58
C LEU A 463 -14.42 -3.91 38.02
N THR A 464 -15.26 -4.94 38.03
CA THR A 464 -16.65 -4.86 37.57
C THR A 464 -17.61 -4.31 38.64
N GLY A 465 -17.17 -4.21 39.90
CA GLY A 465 -18.06 -3.91 41.02
C GLY A 465 -19.16 -4.96 41.17
N SER A 466 -18.81 -6.22 40.95
CA SER A 466 -19.71 -7.38 40.95
C SER A 466 -20.84 -7.31 39.92
N ASN A 467 -20.73 -6.43 38.91
CA ASN A 467 -21.70 -6.33 37.83
C ASN A 467 -21.40 -7.39 36.75
N THR A 468 -22.08 -8.53 36.85
CA THR A 468 -21.91 -9.66 35.90
C THR A 468 -22.42 -9.38 34.48
N SER A 469 -23.24 -8.35 34.30
CA SER A 469 -23.70 -7.92 32.96
C SER A 469 -22.68 -7.03 32.23
N MET A 470 -21.63 -6.58 32.93
CA MET A 470 -20.58 -5.75 32.36
C MET A 470 -19.86 -6.49 31.23
N LYS A 471 -19.62 -5.79 30.12
CA LYS A 471 -18.88 -6.34 28.99
C LYS A 471 -17.39 -6.42 29.33
N ILE A 472 -16.80 -7.61 29.24
CA ILE A 472 -15.37 -7.84 29.47
C ILE A 472 -14.67 -7.98 28.11
N ILE A 473 -13.71 -7.12 27.85
CA ILE A 473 -13.03 -6.96 26.57
C ILE A 473 -11.58 -7.39 26.75
N PHE A 474 -11.20 -8.54 26.20
CA PHE A 474 -9.79 -8.96 26.16
C PHE A 474 -9.08 -8.31 24.98
N ASP A 475 -7.95 -7.67 25.24
CA ASP A 475 -7.13 -7.04 24.22
C ASP A 475 -6.22 -8.05 23.53
N GLU A 476 -6.57 -8.39 22.29
CA GLU A 476 -5.80 -9.27 21.41
C GLU A 476 -4.96 -8.48 20.39
N ALA A 477 -5.20 -7.17 20.28
CA ALA A 477 -4.57 -6.32 19.27
C ALA A 477 -3.11 -6.01 19.63
N HIS A 478 -2.80 -5.92 20.93
CA HIS A 478 -1.47 -5.54 21.43
C HIS A 478 -0.62 -6.71 21.94
N LEU A 479 -1.13 -7.94 21.85
CA LEU A 479 -0.39 -9.15 22.26
C LEU A 479 0.85 -9.38 21.39
N LYS A 480 1.86 -9.98 22.02
CA LYS A 480 3.08 -10.46 21.35
C LYS A 480 2.72 -11.56 20.35
N PRO A 481 3.05 -11.43 19.06
CA PRO A 481 3.01 -12.61 18.20
C PRO A 481 4.11 -13.60 18.60
N GLY A 482 3.78 -14.89 18.59
CA GLY A 482 4.74 -15.95 18.91
C GLY A 482 5.97 -15.97 17.99
N THR A 483 5.89 -15.30 16.83
CA THR A 483 6.96 -15.09 15.86
C THR A 483 7.03 -13.61 15.42
N PHE A 484 8.15 -13.16 14.85
CA PHE A 484 8.45 -11.76 14.47
C PHE A 484 7.36 -11.00 13.69
N GLN A 485 6.44 -11.70 13.01
CA GLN A 485 5.26 -11.10 12.40
C GLN A 485 4.03 -11.91 12.74
N ASP A 486 3.01 -11.22 13.24
CA ASP A 486 1.68 -11.79 13.40
C ASP A 486 0.99 -11.87 12.04
N THR A 487 1.30 -12.92 11.26
CA THR A 487 0.58 -13.21 10.01
C THR A 487 -0.73 -13.93 10.27
N THR A 488 -1.13 -14.06 11.55
CA THR A 488 -2.44 -14.63 11.89
C THR A 488 -3.54 -13.81 11.25
N VAL A 489 -4.60 -14.51 10.90
CA VAL A 489 -5.75 -13.91 10.23
C VAL A 489 -6.40 -12.81 11.06
N PRO A 490 -6.63 -12.97 12.38
CA PRO A 490 -7.13 -11.91 13.24
C PRO A 490 -6.22 -10.70 13.21
N ALA A 491 -4.89 -10.86 13.14
CA ALA A 491 -3.98 -9.73 13.09
C ALA A 491 -4.05 -8.99 11.74
N ILE A 492 -4.10 -9.71 10.61
CA ILE A 492 -4.27 -9.09 9.28
C ILE A 492 -5.64 -8.40 9.19
N TYR A 493 -6.69 -9.08 9.62
CA TYR A 493 -8.05 -8.55 9.66
C TYR A 493 -8.14 -7.33 10.58
N GLY A 494 -7.58 -7.43 11.78
CA GLY A 494 -7.50 -6.38 12.77
C GLY A 494 -6.73 -5.16 12.27
N THR A 495 -5.62 -5.37 11.57
CA THR A 495 -4.84 -4.32 10.92
C THR A 495 -5.64 -3.62 9.82
N VAL A 496 -6.28 -4.38 8.91
CA VAL A 496 -7.10 -3.82 7.83
C VAL A 496 -8.31 -3.06 8.41
N LEU A 497 -9.01 -3.64 9.38
CA LEU A 497 -10.10 -2.98 10.08
C LEU A 497 -9.63 -1.78 10.87
N GLY A 498 -8.45 -1.83 11.47
CA GLY A 498 -7.83 -0.72 12.18
C GLY A 498 -7.63 0.46 11.25
N TYR A 499 -7.15 0.23 10.02
CA TYR A 499 -7.03 1.28 9.02
C TYR A 499 -8.39 1.79 8.51
N VAL A 500 -9.35 0.90 8.26
CA VAL A 500 -10.70 1.30 7.85
C VAL A 500 -11.37 2.10 8.98
N GLY A 501 -11.22 1.66 10.23
CA GLY A 501 -11.66 2.33 11.44
C GLY A 501 -11.03 3.70 11.60
N TYR A 502 -9.71 3.79 11.45
CA TYR A 502 -8.97 5.05 11.50
C TYR A 502 -9.40 6.01 10.39
N LEU A 503 -9.47 5.56 9.13
CA LEU A 503 -9.89 6.39 7.99
C LEU A 503 -11.35 6.85 8.10
N SER A 504 -12.22 6.04 8.71
CA SER A 504 -13.63 6.40 8.93
C SER A 504 -13.85 7.28 10.16
N SER A 505 -12.99 7.15 11.19
CA SER A 505 -13.10 7.90 12.45
C SER A 505 -12.32 9.22 12.41
N ASN A 506 -11.38 9.39 11.46
CA ASN A 506 -10.66 10.63 11.28
C ASN A 506 -11.56 11.70 10.62
N TRP A 507 -11.77 12.80 11.34
CA TRP A 507 -12.65 13.91 10.92
C TRP A 507 -12.28 14.52 9.56
N PHE A 508 -11.00 14.46 9.16
CA PHE A 508 -10.54 15.00 7.89
C PHE A 508 -10.89 14.08 6.72
N THR A 509 -10.74 12.76 6.87
CA THR A 509 -10.99 11.79 5.79
C THR A 509 -12.45 11.35 5.70
N ALA A 510 -13.18 11.38 6.82
CA ALA A 510 -14.57 10.94 6.91
C ALA A 510 -15.50 11.60 5.88
N PRO A 511 -15.45 12.93 5.59
CA PRO A 511 -16.32 13.55 4.58
C PRO A 511 -16.01 13.14 3.14
N PHE A 512 -14.74 12.80 2.84
CA PHE A 512 -14.33 12.43 1.49
C PHE A 512 -14.71 11.00 1.13
N TYR A 513 -14.81 10.12 2.13
CA TYR A 513 -15.05 8.70 1.90
C TYR A 513 -16.41 8.42 1.21
N PRO A 514 -17.55 8.97 1.68
CA PRO A 514 -18.83 8.83 0.97
C PRO A 514 -18.80 9.39 -0.45
N PHE A 515 -18.05 10.49 -0.67
CA PHE A 515 -17.94 11.10 -1.99
C PHE A 515 -17.14 10.22 -2.96
N ILE A 516 -16.00 9.67 -2.53
CA ILE A 516 -15.19 8.73 -3.32
C ILE A 516 -15.99 7.47 -3.61
N ALA A 517 -16.72 6.94 -2.62
CA ALA A 517 -17.60 5.78 -2.78
C ALA A 517 -18.71 6.08 -3.80
N LEU A 518 -19.43 7.20 -3.69
CA LEU A 518 -20.47 7.61 -4.64
C LEU A 518 -19.94 7.83 -6.05
N VAL A 519 -18.80 8.51 -6.20
CA VAL A 519 -18.16 8.75 -7.52
C VAL A 519 -17.71 7.43 -8.15
N SER A 520 -17.22 6.50 -7.33
CA SER A 520 -16.87 5.16 -7.76
C SER A 520 -18.16 4.44 -8.20
N ILE A 521 -19.12 4.21 -7.30
CA ILE A 521 -20.39 3.51 -7.59
C ILE A 521 -21.10 4.08 -8.81
N LYS A 522 -21.24 5.42 -8.92
CA LYS A 522 -21.90 6.07 -10.06
C LYS A 522 -21.22 5.80 -11.40
N ARG A 523 -19.91 5.58 -11.40
CA ARG A 523 -19.16 5.25 -12.61
C ARG A 523 -19.28 3.77 -13.00
N TRP A 524 -19.70 2.94 -12.05
CA TRP A 524 -19.87 1.50 -12.18
C TRP A 524 -21.32 1.07 -12.38
N LEU A 525 -22.29 1.89 -11.95
CA LEU A 525 -23.69 1.69 -12.27
C LEU A 525 -23.86 1.63 -13.80
N PRO A 526 -24.56 0.61 -14.34
CA PRO A 526 -24.80 0.52 -15.76
C PRO A 526 -25.48 1.80 -16.22
N LYS A 527 -24.93 2.43 -17.26
CA LYS A 527 -25.56 3.62 -17.85
C LYS A 527 -27.00 3.28 -18.20
N SER A 528 -27.93 4.14 -17.81
CA SER A 528 -29.33 3.98 -18.17
C SER A 528 -29.47 3.87 -19.69
N GLU A 529 -30.50 3.15 -20.18
CA GLU A 529 -30.76 3.07 -21.62
C GLU A 529 -30.87 4.44 -22.28
N THR A 530 -31.43 5.41 -21.57
CA THR A 530 -31.51 6.82 -21.99
C THR A 530 -30.14 7.44 -22.21
N GLU A 531 -29.16 7.17 -21.35
CA GLU A 531 -27.78 7.63 -21.56
C GLU A 531 -27.10 6.92 -22.72
N LYS A 532 -27.30 5.60 -22.87
CA LYS A 532 -26.77 4.82 -24.00
C LYS A 532 -27.29 5.37 -25.34
N LEU A 533 -28.60 5.59 -25.44
CA LEU A 533 -29.26 6.19 -26.61
C LEU A 533 -28.72 7.59 -26.91
N LYS A 534 -28.48 8.42 -25.89
CA LYS A 534 -27.92 9.77 -26.06
C LYS A 534 -26.48 9.73 -26.57
N GLU A 535 -25.67 8.78 -26.10
CA GLU A 535 -24.30 8.56 -26.59
C GLU A 535 -24.28 8.05 -28.04
N GLU A 536 -25.17 7.13 -28.39
CA GLU A 536 -25.32 6.65 -29.77
C GLU A 536 -25.75 7.77 -30.72
N ARG A 537 -26.75 8.57 -30.35
CA ARG A 537 -27.16 9.75 -31.13
C ARG A 537 -26.00 10.71 -31.34
N LYS A 538 -25.18 10.95 -30.30
CA LYS A 538 -23.96 11.78 -30.42
C LYS A 538 -22.89 11.14 -31.31
N ARG A 539 -22.75 9.81 -31.32
CA ARG A 539 -21.85 9.09 -32.23
C ARG A 539 -22.32 9.18 -33.68
N LYS A 540 -23.58 8.84 -33.96
CA LYS A 540 -24.21 8.96 -35.29
C LYS A 540 -24.10 10.38 -35.84
N ALA A 541 -24.40 11.40 -35.04
CA ALA A 541 -24.26 12.80 -35.45
C ALA A 541 -22.80 13.22 -35.75
N ARG A 542 -21.81 12.64 -35.05
CA ARG A 542 -20.38 12.89 -35.31
C ARG A 542 -19.92 12.21 -36.60
N GLU A 543 -20.39 11.00 -36.86
CA GLU A 543 -20.12 10.24 -38.09
C GLU A 543 -20.74 10.93 -39.30
N GLU A 544 -21.99 11.36 -39.20
CA GLU A 544 -22.67 12.11 -40.26
C GLU A 544 -21.93 13.43 -40.57
N LYS A 545 -21.48 14.15 -39.54
CA LYS A 545 -20.62 15.34 -39.72
C LYS A 545 -19.28 15.00 -40.39
N ARG A 546 -18.69 13.84 -40.11
CA ARG A 546 -17.46 13.37 -40.78
C ARG A 546 -17.74 13.03 -42.24
N GLN A 547 -18.83 12.32 -42.54
CA GLN A 547 -19.23 11.98 -43.91
C GLN A 547 -19.54 13.23 -44.74
N LYS A 548 -20.29 14.20 -44.20
CA LYS A 548 -20.55 15.49 -44.86
C LYS A 548 -19.25 16.24 -45.18
N LYS A 549 -18.26 16.20 -44.27
CA LYS A 549 -16.92 16.79 -44.52
C LYS A 549 -16.17 16.05 -45.63
N LEU A 550 -16.23 14.72 -45.68
CA LEU A 550 -15.60 13.91 -46.72
C LEU A 550 -16.26 14.13 -48.08
N GLN A 551 -17.59 14.14 -48.16
CA GLN A 551 -18.33 14.45 -49.39
C GLN A 551 -18.03 15.86 -49.90
N LYS A 552 -17.98 16.88 -49.02
CA LYS A 552 -17.56 18.24 -49.41
C LYS A 552 -16.14 18.27 -49.97
N LYS A 553 -15.20 17.52 -49.39
CA LYS A 553 -13.83 17.39 -49.92
C LYS A 553 -13.81 16.68 -51.27
N ALA A 554 -14.59 15.60 -51.46
CA ALA A 554 -14.69 14.88 -52.72
C ALA A 554 -15.29 15.75 -53.85
N ARG A 555 -16.36 16.50 -53.57
CA ARG A 555 -16.94 17.47 -54.52
C ARG A 555 -15.94 18.55 -54.95
N ARG A 556 -15.15 19.07 -54.00
CA ARG A 556 -14.07 20.02 -54.31
C ARG A 556 -13.00 19.39 -55.21
N LYS A 557 -12.58 18.15 -54.94
CA LYS A 557 -11.61 17.43 -55.78
C LYS A 557 -12.15 17.21 -57.21
N ARG A 558 -13.41 16.76 -57.37
CA ARG A 558 -14.04 16.55 -58.69
C ARG A 558 -14.16 17.85 -59.50
N ARG A 559 -14.52 18.98 -58.88
CA ARG A 559 -14.56 20.28 -59.56
C ARG A 559 -13.19 20.73 -60.07
N VAL A 560 -12.13 20.48 -59.29
CA VAL A 560 -10.76 20.81 -59.70
C VAL A 560 -10.28 19.88 -60.81
N LEU A 561 -10.55 18.58 -60.73
CA LEU A 561 -10.22 17.61 -61.79
C LEU A 561 -10.95 17.92 -63.10
N GLY A 562 -12.25 18.25 -63.06
CA GLY A 562 -13.00 18.62 -64.26
C GLY A 562 -12.38 19.83 -64.97
N LYS A 563 -11.97 20.86 -64.22
CA LYS A 563 -11.29 22.02 -64.83
C LYS A 563 -9.93 21.68 -65.47
N LEU A 564 -9.22 20.68 -64.95
CA LEU A 564 -7.95 20.18 -65.53
C LEU A 564 -8.19 19.42 -66.84
N VAL A 565 -9.21 18.57 -66.90
CA VAL A 565 -9.52 17.75 -68.08
C VAL A 565 -10.04 18.58 -69.25
N TYR A 566 -10.80 19.66 -68.98
CA TYR A 566 -11.40 20.50 -70.03
C TYR A 566 -10.54 21.71 -70.47
N GLY A 567 -9.23 21.73 -70.19
CA GLY A 567 -8.29 22.71 -70.77
C GLY A 567 -8.48 24.18 -70.36
N LYS A 568 -9.27 24.48 -69.33
CA LYS A 568 -9.48 25.87 -68.86
C LYS A 568 -8.29 26.36 -68.02
N LYS A 569 -7.79 27.58 -68.30
CA LYS A 569 -6.70 28.24 -67.54
C LYS A 569 -7.02 28.26 -66.03
N LEU A 570 -6.23 27.49 -65.26
CA LEU A 570 -6.33 27.42 -63.80
C LEU A 570 -5.87 28.71 -63.12
N THR A 571 -6.64 29.17 -62.14
CA THR A 571 -6.27 30.35 -61.33
C THR A 571 -5.08 30.06 -60.42
N LYS A 572 -4.32 31.10 -60.02
CA LYS A 572 -3.11 30.99 -59.18
C LYS A 572 -3.37 30.25 -57.85
N ARG A 573 -4.57 30.40 -57.27
CA ARG A 573 -5.02 29.66 -56.06
C ARG A 573 -5.30 28.18 -56.32
N GLU A 574 -5.88 27.84 -57.48
CA GLU A 574 -6.13 26.46 -57.87
C GLU A 574 -4.83 25.72 -58.16
N LYS A 575 -3.86 26.38 -58.84
CA LYS A 575 -2.50 25.85 -59.03
C LYS A 575 -1.79 25.54 -57.71
N LYS A 576 -1.90 26.43 -56.70
CA LYS A 576 -1.31 26.22 -55.36
C LYS A 576 -1.97 25.08 -54.59
N ASN A 577 -3.29 24.89 -54.73
CA ASN A 577 -4.01 23.75 -54.14
C ASN A 577 -3.69 22.43 -54.84
N ILE A 578 -3.54 22.42 -56.16
CA ILE A 578 -3.11 21.24 -56.93
C ILE A 578 -1.66 20.87 -56.56
N GLN A 579 -0.75 21.84 -56.44
CA GLN A 579 0.60 21.62 -55.90
C GLN A 579 0.59 21.06 -54.48
N GLY A 580 -0.33 21.49 -53.61
CA GLY A 580 -0.47 20.95 -52.26
C GLY A 580 -1.02 19.52 -52.21
N VAL A 581 -1.77 19.09 -53.23
CA VAL A 581 -2.27 17.71 -53.39
C VAL A 581 -1.20 16.82 -54.04
N LEU A 582 -0.46 17.33 -55.03
CA LEU A 582 0.68 16.65 -55.66
C LEU A 582 1.86 16.48 -54.69
N LYS A 583 2.13 17.48 -53.82
CA LYS A 583 3.12 17.36 -52.71
C LYS A 583 2.77 16.28 -51.68
N LYS A 584 1.52 15.78 -51.66
CA LYS A 584 1.09 14.65 -50.81
C LYS A 584 0.95 13.33 -51.57
N SER A 585 1.17 13.33 -52.88
CA SER A 585 1.27 12.09 -53.65
C SER A 585 2.65 11.47 -53.40
N THR A 586 2.70 10.15 -53.29
CA THR A 586 3.95 9.41 -53.05
C THR A 586 4.95 9.72 -54.16
N TYR A 587 6.26 9.65 -53.88
CA TYR A 587 7.32 9.85 -54.88
C TYR A 587 7.07 9.03 -56.17
N PHE A 588 6.50 7.83 -56.01
CA PHE A 588 6.05 6.99 -57.13
C PHE A 588 5.04 7.69 -58.05
N MET A 589 3.99 8.29 -57.51
CA MET A 589 2.98 9.00 -58.30
C MET A 589 3.56 10.23 -58.99
N GLN A 590 4.45 10.97 -58.32
CA GLN A 590 5.12 12.13 -58.93
C GLN A 590 5.97 11.69 -60.12
N LYS A 591 6.73 10.60 -59.97
CA LYS A 591 7.58 10.05 -61.04
C LYS A 591 6.77 9.47 -62.19
N LEU A 592 5.63 8.83 -61.89
CA LEU A 592 4.71 8.32 -62.91
C LEU A 592 4.10 9.47 -63.73
N THR A 593 3.58 10.51 -63.05
CA THR A 593 3.03 11.69 -63.72
C THR A 593 4.10 12.37 -64.59
N TRP A 594 5.34 12.47 -64.11
CA TRP A 594 6.45 13.03 -64.88
C TRP A 594 6.71 12.26 -66.18
N TYR A 595 6.78 10.92 -66.12
CA TYR A 595 6.97 10.11 -67.34
C TYR A 595 5.80 10.22 -68.32
N MET A 596 4.57 10.37 -67.81
CA MET A 596 3.39 10.61 -68.66
C MET A 596 3.44 11.98 -69.33
N GLU A 597 3.82 13.03 -68.60
CA GLU A 597 3.96 14.40 -69.14
C GLU A 597 5.05 14.48 -70.22
N GLN A 598 6.16 13.74 -70.07
CA GLN A 598 7.23 13.66 -71.06
C GLN A 598 6.95 12.70 -72.22
N SER A 599 5.75 12.09 -72.28
CA SER A 599 5.41 11.03 -73.25
C SER A 599 6.38 9.84 -73.24
N GLU A 600 7.07 9.61 -72.12
CA GLU A 600 7.98 8.47 -71.91
C GLU A 600 7.22 7.24 -71.41
N TYR A 601 6.21 6.81 -72.18
CA TYR A 601 5.27 5.75 -71.80
C TYR A 601 5.94 4.42 -71.42
N ASN A 602 7.08 4.09 -72.03
CA ASN A 602 7.84 2.88 -71.71
C ASN A 602 8.38 2.91 -70.27
N GLN A 603 8.81 4.07 -69.78
CA GLN A 603 9.32 4.23 -68.42
C GLN A 603 8.18 4.20 -67.40
N ALA A 604 7.04 4.83 -67.75
CA ALA A 604 5.82 4.78 -66.95
C ALA A 604 5.30 3.33 -66.78
N LEU A 605 5.20 2.57 -67.87
CA LEU A 605 4.81 1.15 -67.83
C LEU A 605 5.84 0.31 -67.09
N GLY A 606 7.14 0.56 -67.28
CA GLY A 606 8.19 -0.14 -66.57
C GLY A 606 8.11 0.05 -65.05
N LEU A 607 7.83 1.27 -64.58
CA LEU A 607 7.61 1.53 -63.16
C LEU A 607 6.42 0.77 -62.59
N LEU A 608 5.30 0.76 -63.31
CA LEU A 608 4.07 0.09 -62.88
C LEU A 608 4.24 -1.43 -62.90
N TYR A 609 4.87 -1.98 -63.94
CA TYR A 609 5.13 -3.41 -64.06
C TYR A 609 6.09 -3.92 -62.99
N ASN A 610 7.14 -3.16 -62.66
CA ASN A 610 8.03 -3.49 -61.54
C ASN A 610 7.29 -3.51 -60.20
N ARG A 611 6.27 -2.67 -60.03
CA ARG A 611 5.39 -2.71 -58.86
C ARG A 611 4.51 -3.96 -58.86
N LEU A 612 3.95 -4.34 -60.00
CA LEU A 612 3.20 -5.59 -60.16
C LEU A 612 4.08 -6.81 -59.83
N LYS A 613 5.32 -6.86 -60.34
CA LYS A 613 6.29 -7.91 -60.02
C LYS A 613 6.58 -8.04 -58.53
N ARG A 614 6.68 -6.92 -57.79
CA ARG A 614 6.84 -6.96 -56.33
C ARG A 614 5.60 -7.50 -55.63
N LEU A 615 4.41 -7.17 -56.13
CA LEU A 615 3.15 -7.70 -55.59
C LEU A 615 3.05 -9.21 -55.84
N ILE A 616 3.37 -9.67 -57.05
CA ILE A 616 3.51 -11.08 -57.39
C ILE A 616 4.53 -11.74 -56.45
N GLY A 617 5.72 -11.15 -56.28
CA GLY A 617 6.76 -11.71 -55.41
C GLY A 617 6.37 -11.79 -53.94
N LYS A 618 5.55 -10.85 -53.46
CA LYS A 618 5.00 -10.88 -52.09
C LYS A 618 3.97 -12.00 -51.91
N LYS A 619 3.20 -12.32 -52.96
CA LYS A 619 2.13 -13.33 -52.92
C LYS A 619 2.60 -14.75 -53.23
N PHE A 620 3.55 -14.90 -54.16
CA PHE A 620 3.97 -16.20 -54.69
C PHE A 620 5.45 -16.53 -54.47
N GLY A 621 6.23 -15.64 -53.83
CA GLY A 621 7.68 -15.79 -53.67
C GLY A 621 8.49 -15.05 -54.73
N SER A 622 9.72 -14.65 -54.39
CA SER A 622 10.62 -13.99 -55.34
C SER A 622 11.13 -15.00 -56.39
N GLY A 623 10.95 -14.69 -57.68
CA GLY A 623 11.44 -15.52 -58.78
C GLY A 623 10.39 -16.43 -59.41
N THR A 624 9.13 -16.36 -58.97
CA THR A 624 8.04 -17.15 -59.53
C THR A 624 7.86 -16.89 -61.04
N SER A 625 7.80 -17.99 -61.82
CA SER A 625 7.52 -17.91 -63.25
C SER A 625 6.12 -17.34 -63.51
N HIS A 626 5.97 -16.59 -64.61
CA HIS A 626 4.66 -16.06 -65.00
C HIS A 626 3.62 -17.17 -65.21
N ASP A 627 4.03 -18.36 -65.65
CA ASP A 627 3.10 -19.47 -65.88
C ASP A 627 2.43 -19.94 -64.58
N VAL A 628 3.16 -19.91 -63.46
CA VAL A 628 2.61 -20.25 -62.13
C VAL A 628 1.57 -19.20 -61.71
N VAL A 629 1.86 -17.92 -61.95
CA VAL A 629 0.92 -16.82 -61.65
C VAL A 629 -0.32 -16.91 -62.54
N ILE A 630 -0.15 -17.24 -63.82
CA ILE A 630 -1.25 -17.43 -64.78
C ILE A 630 -2.15 -18.59 -64.34
N HIS A 631 -1.56 -19.73 -63.96
CA HIS A 631 -2.30 -20.88 -63.46
C HIS A 631 -3.12 -20.52 -62.21
N ALA A 632 -2.51 -19.83 -61.23
CA ALA A 632 -3.21 -19.40 -60.02
C ALA A 632 -4.36 -18.42 -60.30
N ILE A 633 -4.20 -17.51 -61.28
CA ILE A 633 -5.28 -16.61 -61.69
C ILE A 633 -6.43 -17.40 -62.33
N MET A 634 -6.13 -18.37 -63.19
CA MET A 634 -7.14 -19.16 -63.90
C MET A 634 -7.90 -20.12 -62.99
N GLU A 635 -7.22 -20.71 -62.01
CA GLU A 635 -7.84 -21.55 -61.00
C GLU A 635 -8.93 -20.78 -60.22
N ARG A 636 -8.65 -19.51 -59.90
CA ARG A 636 -9.62 -18.65 -59.21
C ARG A 636 -10.66 -18.02 -60.15
N ASN A 637 -10.29 -17.75 -61.39
CA ASN A 637 -11.14 -17.09 -62.39
C ASN A 637 -11.14 -17.89 -63.71
N PRO A 638 -11.95 -18.97 -63.81
CA PRO A 638 -11.93 -19.87 -64.97
C PRO A 638 -12.33 -19.22 -66.30
N SER A 639 -13.01 -18.07 -66.25
CA SER A 639 -13.41 -17.31 -67.44
C SER A 639 -12.25 -16.55 -68.10
N VAL A 640 -11.08 -16.47 -67.45
CA VAL A 640 -9.93 -15.73 -67.96
C VAL A 640 -9.15 -16.58 -68.96
N ASN A 641 -9.00 -16.08 -70.19
CA ASN A 641 -8.29 -16.78 -71.25
C ASN A 641 -6.76 -16.79 -70.99
N HIS A 642 -6.18 -17.99 -70.84
CA HIS A 642 -4.74 -18.22 -70.67
C HIS A 642 -3.89 -17.41 -71.66
N GLY A 643 -4.22 -17.49 -72.96
CA GLY A 643 -3.50 -16.83 -74.03
C GLY A 643 -3.56 -15.30 -73.97
N SER A 644 -4.55 -14.72 -73.29
CA SER A 644 -4.59 -13.28 -73.02
C SER A 644 -3.55 -12.88 -71.97
N LEU A 645 -3.47 -13.62 -70.86
CA LEU A 645 -2.49 -13.37 -69.79
C LEU A 645 -1.05 -13.62 -70.26
N THR A 646 -0.80 -14.71 -70.99
CA THR A 646 0.52 -14.99 -71.56
C THR A 646 0.98 -13.87 -72.50
N ARG A 647 0.06 -13.35 -73.35
CA ARG A 647 0.36 -12.22 -74.23
C ARG A 647 0.66 -10.95 -73.44
N PHE A 648 -0.10 -10.65 -72.39
CA PHE A 648 0.14 -9.50 -71.52
C PHE A 648 1.54 -9.56 -70.89
N PHE A 649 1.90 -10.65 -70.21
CA PHE A 649 3.22 -10.78 -69.57
C PHE A 649 4.36 -10.71 -70.60
N LYS A 650 4.20 -11.36 -71.76
CA LYS A 650 5.19 -11.31 -72.85
C LYS A 650 5.34 -9.90 -73.44
N GLN A 651 4.26 -9.13 -73.54
CA GLN A 651 4.31 -7.74 -73.98
C GLN A 651 5.00 -6.85 -72.95
N MET A 652 4.66 -6.98 -71.66
CA MET A 652 5.27 -6.20 -70.59
C MET A 652 6.76 -6.50 -70.43
N GLU A 653 7.18 -7.77 -70.58
CA GLU A 653 8.61 -8.12 -70.63
C GLU A 653 9.31 -7.45 -71.81
N ARG A 654 8.69 -7.38 -72.99
CA ARG A 654 9.27 -6.64 -74.13
C ARG A 654 9.37 -5.15 -73.86
N VAL A 655 8.42 -4.55 -73.14
CA VAL A 655 8.46 -3.12 -72.77
C VAL A 655 9.63 -2.84 -71.82
N VAL A 656 9.90 -3.74 -70.86
CA VAL A 656 10.94 -3.56 -69.84
C VAL A 656 12.33 -4.08 -70.28
N SER A 657 12.39 -5.02 -71.22
CA SER A 657 13.66 -5.62 -71.67
C SER A 657 14.60 -4.59 -72.29
N LYS A 658 15.90 -4.72 -71.98
CA LYS A 658 16.96 -3.89 -72.59
C LYS A 658 17.29 -4.33 -74.02
N THR A 659 17.08 -5.61 -74.35
CA THR A 659 17.54 -6.23 -75.61
C THR A 659 16.52 -6.23 -76.73
N ARG A 660 15.20 -6.29 -76.44
CA ARG A 660 14.12 -6.28 -77.45
C ARG A 660 12.98 -5.37 -77.04
N LYS A 661 13.28 -4.08 -76.96
CA LYS A 661 12.39 -3.04 -76.41
C LYS A 661 11.20 -2.75 -77.34
N LEU A 662 9.98 -3.11 -76.91
CA LEU A 662 8.75 -2.64 -77.55
C LEU A 662 8.60 -1.13 -77.24
N ARG A 663 8.65 -0.27 -78.27
CA ARG A 663 8.51 1.19 -78.08
C ARG A 663 7.04 1.60 -78.11
N VAL A 664 6.47 1.87 -76.93
CA VAL A 664 5.16 2.52 -76.78
C VAL A 664 5.32 4.02 -77.04
N ARG A 665 4.80 4.51 -78.18
CA ARG A 665 4.82 5.93 -78.58
C ARG A 665 3.46 6.62 -78.47
N ARG A 666 2.36 5.86 -78.56
CA ARG A 666 0.99 6.39 -78.55
C ARG A 666 0.38 6.22 -77.16
N GLN A 667 -0.33 7.25 -76.71
CA GLN A 667 -1.02 7.25 -75.41
C GLN A 667 -2.08 6.15 -75.34
N ASP A 668 -2.87 5.95 -76.39
CA ASP A 668 -3.92 4.92 -76.43
C ASP A 668 -3.35 3.51 -76.19
N PHE A 669 -2.16 3.23 -76.71
CA PHE A 669 -1.49 1.95 -76.50
C PHE A 669 -0.95 1.80 -75.08
N PHE A 670 -0.50 2.90 -74.46
CA PHE A 670 -0.16 2.95 -73.04
C PHE A 670 -1.40 2.65 -72.19
N GLU A 671 -2.52 3.32 -72.44
CA GLU A 671 -3.76 3.18 -71.68
C GLU A 671 -4.29 1.75 -71.76
N LYS A 672 -4.26 1.14 -72.96
CA LYS A 672 -4.61 -0.28 -73.13
C LYS A 672 -3.79 -1.19 -72.23
N LEU A 673 -2.46 -1.09 -72.27
CA LEU A 673 -1.58 -1.91 -71.43
C LEU A 673 -1.74 -1.61 -69.93
N TYR A 674 -2.05 -0.37 -69.58
CA TYR A 674 -2.32 0.05 -68.22
C TYR A 674 -3.59 -0.61 -67.66
N PHE A 675 -4.67 -0.64 -68.41
CA PHE A 675 -5.91 -1.30 -68.00
C PHE A 675 -5.77 -2.81 -67.92
N GLU A 676 -5.07 -3.43 -68.87
CA GLU A 676 -4.73 -4.86 -68.80
C GLU A 676 -3.95 -5.18 -67.51
N MET A 677 -2.98 -4.32 -67.14
CA MET A 677 -2.20 -4.48 -65.92
C MET A 677 -3.01 -4.31 -64.63
N ILE A 678 -3.96 -3.35 -64.59
CA ILE A 678 -4.89 -3.22 -63.45
C ILE A 678 -5.73 -4.49 -63.32
N THR A 679 -6.26 -4.98 -64.44
CA THR A 679 -7.09 -6.19 -64.45
C THR A 679 -6.30 -7.38 -63.90
N VAL A 680 -5.04 -7.55 -64.32
CA VAL A 680 -4.15 -8.59 -63.77
C VAL A 680 -3.86 -8.38 -62.28
N GLN A 681 -3.67 -7.12 -61.84
CA GLN A 681 -3.48 -6.81 -60.42
C GLN A 681 -4.71 -7.19 -59.59
N GLU A 682 -5.92 -6.87 -60.06
CA GLU A 682 -7.17 -7.23 -59.39
C GLU A 682 -7.33 -8.75 -59.28
N TYR A 683 -6.98 -9.49 -60.33
CA TYR A 683 -6.96 -10.95 -60.26
C TYR A 683 -5.98 -11.47 -59.21
N ILE A 684 -4.76 -10.92 -59.12
CA ILE A 684 -3.78 -11.33 -58.11
C ILE A 684 -4.23 -10.97 -56.70
N GLU A 685 -4.84 -9.80 -56.49
CA GLU A 685 -5.36 -9.39 -55.18
C GLU A 685 -6.56 -10.22 -54.72
N SER A 686 -7.34 -10.78 -55.66
CA SER A 686 -8.46 -11.68 -55.36
C SER A 686 -8.04 -13.06 -54.82
N ILE A 687 -6.76 -13.42 -54.98
CA ILE A 687 -6.18 -14.65 -54.43
C ILE A 687 -5.89 -14.39 -52.94
N GLN A 688 -6.77 -14.87 -52.06
CA GLN A 688 -6.65 -14.79 -50.60
C GLN A 688 -5.35 -15.49 -50.13
N GLU A 689 -4.79 -15.06 -49.00
CA GLU A 689 -3.50 -15.52 -48.44
C GLU A 689 -3.47 -17.00 -48.00
N GLU A 690 -4.53 -17.77 -48.26
CA GLU A 690 -4.71 -19.15 -47.78
C GLU A 690 -4.00 -20.20 -48.66
N TYR A 691 -3.40 -19.79 -49.77
CA TYR A 691 -2.52 -20.63 -50.59
C TYR A 691 -1.05 -20.26 -50.35
N VAL A 692 -0.52 -20.75 -49.24
CA VAL A 692 0.91 -20.99 -49.07
C VAL A 692 1.02 -22.45 -48.63
N PRO A 693 1.51 -23.39 -49.46
CA PRO A 693 1.97 -24.67 -48.95
C PRO A 693 3.18 -24.47 -48.02
#